data_AF-S9URN4-F1
#
_entry.id   AF-S9URN4-F1
#
_cell.length_a   1.000
_cell.length_b   1.000
_cell.length_c   1.000
_cell.angle_alpha   90.00
_cell.angle_beta   90.00
_cell.angle_gamma   90.00
#
_symmetry.space_group_name_H-M   'P 1'
#
loop_
_entity.id
_entity.type
_entity.pdbx_description
1 polymer ?
#
loop_
_entity_poly.entity_id
_entity_poly.type
_entity_poly.pdbx_seq_one_letter_code
_entity_poly.pdbx_strand_id
1 'polypeptide(L)'
;MPGYSSSFLMSGGHGGFHDALLPSTIFESTEGGSTNNRNGAAAKDGPLSADDADAAGLKGVRHQFNAIQVLRLLLYRAECLSLLKEHEAALADSLAALEVSQGQDPAAYFMAGREYKKLLRMNDAVQSFDTGEALLRSISQAAAAHAAGLTQSGSSTYTGSFDSYAALVYYNNAAFGTTKTPAERQQEEEADYWSMRGFTLEEVRRRQITRQDLALQEEHAAVKRAAGQGAGAGATQTASGGSAQAAHTPLATPDPMAEESANYGALLTSDPTNPSNQYRDEIIFQNYGFSISELAMWSQLSKESKALVDMRVSHTVNSAVLPTALTLLDQRLSSARGGLIFAIDNTTNNEFQLIGCSPGDFQCAYHFFFPERILPGSSGLALLHSSSTWSGYAGVACYELGPRLCCFFYFDNPMIGAVKIGTRFCALPASEVRRAFRAVHGAASLPKSMNYHQQSGRGHDINATNAEQIREAATRAVRLPAITTWTASHTATTGRGCTIQAGCNLQESPSTSNRFAFFHVCEMASVRLRPVELLSALDYGGAQVLKKLSATNQRFRNLVNRQPPTLFYDSGSRWSYPDYVLPGDRVLSPWTVHDREPVRWRLYFDARHLDREEFVFCSEQSNGAQPILHVSAEVQSRVACTFSYGDRRRPLLQVKESWVPFSNTLYLQTPMSRTFASLHNDTTQNAFRLTLGGQGVASTGASSARQEVVYI
;
A
#
# COMPACT_ATOMS: atom_id res chain seq x y z
N MET A 1 -41.22 -29.56 -33.11
CA MET A 1 -42.24 -29.51 -34.18
C MET A 1 -43.49 -30.18 -33.64
N PRO A 2 -44.69 -29.57 -33.73
CA PRO A 2 -45.03 -28.15 -34.01
C PRO A 2 -45.22 -27.36 -32.68
N GLY A 3 -45.49 -26.03 -32.62
CA GLY A 3 -45.45 -24.97 -33.63
C GLY A 3 -46.35 -23.76 -33.28
N TYR A 4 -45.81 -22.51 -33.36
CA TYR A 4 -46.47 -21.18 -33.58
C TYR A 4 -47.61 -20.69 -32.62
N SER A 5 -47.88 -19.38 -32.38
CA SER A 5 -47.18 -18.09 -32.55
C SER A 5 -47.92 -16.92 -31.83
N SER A 6 -47.27 -15.75 -31.66
CA SER A 6 -47.80 -14.33 -31.76
C SER A 6 -49.13 -13.90 -31.08
N SER A 7 -49.40 -12.67 -30.62
CA SER A 7 -48.71 -11.37 -30.35
C SER A 7 -49.79 -10.32 -29.98
N PHE A 8 -49.51 -9.20 -29.26
CA PHE A 8 -50.02 -7.81 -29.51
C PHE A 8 -49.65 -6.78 -28.39
N LEU A 9 -50.09 -5.51 -28.51
CA LEU A 9 -49.41 -4.25 -28.09
C LEU A 9 -50.32 -3.18 -27.43
N MET A 10 -49.71 -2.21 -26.70
CA MET A 10 -50.15 -0.79 -26.42
C MET A 10 -51.36 -0.57 -25.45
N SER A 11 -51.63 0.58 -24.80
CA SER A 11 -51.18 2.01 -24.88
C SER A 11 -51.52 2.89 -23.61
N GLY A 12 -50.94 4.10 -23.48
CA GLY A 12 -51.51 5.32 -22.78
C GLY A 12 -51.05 5.65 -21.33
N GLY A 13 -50.92 6.90 -20.84
CA GLY A 13 -51.11 8.27 -21.39
C GLY A 13 -50.73 9.44 -20.41
N HIS A 14 -50.76 10.72 -20.85
CA HIS A 14 -50.32 11.99 -20.17
C HIS A 14 -51.38 12.66 -19.22
N GLY A 15 -51.19 13.82 -18.51
CA GLY A 15 -50.25 14.97 -18.62
C GLY A 15 -50.28 16.06 -17.48
N GLY A 16 -49.91 17.33 -17.78
CA GLY A 16 -49.51 18.49 -16.92
C GLY A 16 -50.57 19.25 -16.07
N PHE A 17 -50.34 20.38 -15.34
CA PHE A 17 -49.16 21.21 -14.92
C PHE A 17 -49.65 22.38 -13.96
N HIS A 18 -49.03 22.77 -12.81
CA HIS A 18 -48.25 24.04 -12.55
C HIS A 18 -48.10 24.41 -11.01
N ASP A 19 -47.10 25.26 -10.68
CA ASP A 19 -46.90 26.35 -9.65
C ASP A 19 -47.63 26.46 -8.28
N ALA A 20 -47.05 26.92 -7.13
CA ALA A 20 -45.67 27.35 -6.77
C ALA A 20 -45.41 27.51 -5.22
N LEU A 21 -44.15 27.84 -4.86
CA LEU A 21 -43.59 28.44 -3.60
C LEU A 21 -42.94 27.55 -2.49
N LEU A 22 -41.98 28.19 -1.78
CA LEU A 22 -40.87 27.72 -0.89
C LEU A 22 -41.22 27.90 0.63
N PRO A 23 -40.45 27.43 1.67
CA PRO A 23 -38.97 27.41 1.76
C PRO A 23 -38.28 26.27 2.60
N SER A 24 -37.03 26.53 2.97
CA SER A 24 -35.93 25.66 3.45
C SER A 24 -35.54 25.83 4.94
N THR A 25 -34.39 25.24 5.33
CA THR A 25 -33.62 25.28 6.62
C THR A 25 -34.03 24.26 7.70
N ILE A 26 -33.20 23.87 8.68
CA ILE A 26 -31.79 23.40 8.82
C ILE A 26 -31.58 23.15 10.34
N PHE A 27 -30.58 22.35 10.73
CA PHE A 27 -30.21 22.07 12.13
C PHE A 27 -29.97 23.33 12.98
N GLU A 28 -30.36 23.28 14.26
CA GLU A 28 -29.77 24.10 15.32
C GLU A 28 -29.67 23.29 16.63
N SER A 29 -28.61 23.54 17.39
CA SER A 29 -28.27 22.80 18.62
C SER A 29 -28.46 23.67 19.86
N THR A 30 -29.07 23.15 20.93
CA THR A 30 -28.78 23.66 22.28
C THR A 30 -29.11 22.66 23.39
N GLU A 31 -28.45 22.94 24.52
CA GLU A 31 -28.28 22.17 25.75
C GLU A 31 -29.57 21.85 26.54
N GLY A 32 -29.45 20.85 27.42
CA GLY A 32 -29.98 20.98 28.78
C GLY A 32 -31.15 20.09 29.19
N GLY A 33 -31.04 19.53 30.41
CA GLY A 33 -32.21 19.40 31.28
C GLY A 33 -33.07 18.14 31.19
N SER A 34 -32.55 17.03 31.73
CA SER A 34 -33.16 16.24 32.82
C SER A 34 -34.69 15.98 32.90
N THR A 35 -35.00 14.74 33.27
CA THR A 35 -36.26 14.21 33.86
C THR A 35 -37.41 13.74 32.96
N ASN A 36 -37.48 12.41 32.87
CA ASN A 36 -38.62 11.56 33.25
C ASN A 36 -39.96 11.56 32.49
N ASN A 37 -40.43 10.31 32.34
CA ASN A 37 -41.82 9.87 32.34
C ASN A 37 -42.68 10.18 31.10
N ARG A 38 -43.70 9.36 30.78
CA ARG A 38 -43.90 7.90 30.95
C ARG A 38 -45.20 7.58 30.23
N ASN A 39 -45.23 6.54 29.40
CA ASN A 39 -46.45 5.95 28.82
C ASN A 39 -47.25 6.90 27.90
N GLY A 40 -47.90 6.46 26.82
CA GLY A 40 -48.17 5.09 26.38
C GLY A 40 -49.68 4.87 26.27
N ALA A 41 -50.11 4.17 25.20
CA ALA A 41 -51.51 3.85 24.88
C ALA A 41 -52.41 5.07 24.58
N ALA A 42 -53.50 4.95 23.82
CA ALA A 42 -53.87 3.99 22.78
C ALA A 42 -55.01 4.58 21.94
N ALA A 43 -55.26 3.98 20.77
CA ALA A 43 -56.53 3.89 20.03
C ALA A 43 -57.63 4.94 20.29
N LYS A 44 -58.11 5.55 19.19
CA LYS A 44 -59.48 5.23 18.74
C LYS A 44 -59.81 5.62 17.30
N ASP A 45 -60.71 4.80 16.76
CA ASP A 45 -61.43 4.90 15.50
C ASP A 45 -62.20 6.22 15.32
N GLY A 46 -62.49 6.60 14.07
CA GLY A 46 -63.50 7.62 13.77
C GLY A 46 -63.37 8.25 12.38
N PRO A 47 -64.36 8.18 11.47
CA PRO A 47 -64.09 8.35 10.04
C PRO A 47 -64.85 9.51 9.35
N LEU A 48 -64.58 9.67 8.04
CA LEU A 48 -65.41 10.34 7.01
C LEU A 48 -65.66 11.87 7.14
N SER A 49 -64.92 12.68 6.38
CA SER A 49 -65.35 13.35 5.13
C SER A 49 -64.10 14.00 4.48
N ALA A 50 -63.90 14.18 3.16
CA ALA A 50 -64.77 14.68 2.09
C ALA A 50 -65.29 16.10 2.40
N ASP A 51 -64.78 17.19 1.82
CA ASP A 51 -63.87 17.37 0.69
C ASP A 51 -62.98 18.60 0.95
N ASP A 52 -61.82 18.71 0.29
CA ASP A 52 -61.42 19.98 -0.37
C ASP A 52 -60.10 19.88 -1.16
N ALA A 53 -60.15 20.47 -2.36
CA ALA A 53 -59.05 21.03 -3.15
C ALA A 53 -57.84 20.15 -3.58
N ASP A 54 -57.98 19.65 -4.81
CA ASP A 54 -56.95 19.52 -5.86
C ASP A 54 -55.57 20.18 -5.64
N ALA A 55 -54.49 19.40 -5.85
CA ALA A 55 -53.30 19.74 -6.68
C ALA A 55 -52.05 18.87 -6.38
N ALA A 56 -52.13 17.55 -6.53
CA ALA A 56 -50.98 16.62 -6.37
C ALA A 56 -50.63 15.86 -7.67
N GLY A 57 -50.71 16.55 -8.82
CA GLY A 57 -50.85 15.92 -10.14
C GLY A 57 -49.57 15.50 -10.88
N LEU A 58 -48.45 16.25 -10.76
CA LEU A 58 -47.19 15.90 -11.46
C LEU A 58 -45.97 15.99 -10.55
N LYS A 59 -45.69 14.90 -9.85
CA LYS A 59 -44.31 14.58 -9.49
C LYS A 59 -43.62 14.16 -10.79
N GLY A 60 -42.82 15.08 -11.33
CA GLY A 60 -42.23 14.95 -12.65
C GLY A 60 -41.48 13.63 -12.83
N VAL A 61 -41.39 13.18 -14.09
CA VAL A 61 -40.43 12.16 -14.51
C VAL A 61 -39.04 12.72 -14.22
N ARG A 62 -38.55 12.47 -13.00
CA ARG A 62 -37.12 12.52 -12.73
C ARG A 62 -36.50 11.62 -13.78
N HIS A 63 -35.65 12.16 -14.63
CA HIS A 63 -34.69 11.35 -15.35
C HIS A 63 -33.83 10.69 -14.27
N GLN A 64 -34.26 9.50 -13.83
CA GLN A 64 -33.52 8.66 -12.91
C GLN A 64 -32.32 8.16 -13.70
N PHE A 65 -31.27 8.97 -13.68
CA PHE A 65 -29.96 8.56 -14.11
C PHE A 65 -29.67 7.24 -13.40
N ASN A 66 -29.42 6.18 -14.17
CA ASN A 66 -29.01 4.91 -13.58
C ASN A 66 -27.66 5.11 -12.85
N ALA A 67 -27.29 4.19 -11.97
CA ALA A 67 -26.06 4.34 -11.17
C ALA A 67 -24.80 4.64 -12.01
N ILE A 68 -24.74 4.15 -13.26
CA ILE A 68 -23.64 4.41 -14.20
C ILE A 68 -23.69 5.85 -14.74
N GLN A 69 -24.88 6.38 -15.04
CA GLN A 69 -25.07 7.78 -15.46
C GLN A 69 -24.79 8.75 -14.31
N VAL A 70 -25.22 8.43 -13.08
CA VAL A 70 -24.86 9.20 -11.87
C VAL A 70 -23.35 9.19 -11.68
N LEU A 71 -22.70 8.01 -11.73
CA LEU A 71 -21.26 7.89 -11.61
C LEU A 71 -20.51 8.70 -12.70
N ARG A 72 -20.98 8.68 -13.95
CA ARG A 72 -20.42 9.51 -15.04
C ARG A 72 -20.57 11.00 -14.79
N LEU A 73 -21.74 11.46 -14.32
CA LEU A 73 -21.96 12.86 -13.98
C LEU A 73 -21.09 13.32 -12.80
N LEU A 74 -20.85 12.44 -11.83
CA LEU A 74 -19.94 12.70 -10.71
C LEU A 74 -18.47 12.70 -11.13
N LEU A 75 -18.07 11.80 -12.05
CA LEU A 75 -16.73 11.83 -12.66
C LEU A 75 -16.51 13.13 -13.46
N TYR A 76 -17.45 13.54 -14.31
CA TYR A 76 -17.38 14.84 -14.99
C TYR A 76 -17.32 16.02 -14.01
N ARG A 77 -18.06 15.96 -12.88
CA ARG A 77 -17.96 17.00 -11.83
C ARG A 77 -16.57 17.00 -11.18
N ALA A 78 -15.96 15.84 -10.95
CA ALA A 78 -14.60 15.73 -10.41
C ALA A 78 -13.53 16.23 -11.40
N GLU A 79 -13.65 15.91 -12.69
CA GLU A 79 -12.80 16.44 -13.76
C GLU A 79 -12.90 17.98 -13.84
N CYS A 80 -14.13 18.53 -13.85
CA CYS A 80 -14.34 19.97 -13.81
C CYS A 80 -13.74 20.63 -12.56
N LEU A 81 -13.87 20.02 -11.37
CA LEU A 81 -13.24 20.53 -10.13
C LEU A 81 -11.70 20.48 -10.20
N SER A 82 -11.13 19.45 -10.83
CA SER A 82 -9.67 19.36 -11.04
C SER A 82 -9.18 20.46 -11.97
N LEU A 83 -9.87 20.70 -13.08
CA LEU A 83 -9.55 21.78 -14.03
C LEU A 83 -9.71 23.17 -13.41
N LEU A 84 -10.73 23.38 -12.57
CA LEU A 84 -10.88 24.63 -11.82
C LEU A 84 -9.69 24.88 -10.90
N LYS A 85 -9.23 23.86 -10.16
CA LYS A 85 -8.03 23.98 -9.31
C LYS A 85 -6.75 24.25 -10.10
N GLU A 86 -6.60 23.66 -11.28
CA GLU A 86 -5.48 23.94 -12.18
C GLU A 86 -5.49 25.42 -12.64
N HIS A 87 -6.67 25.97 -12.94
CA HIS A 87 -6.83 27.39 -13.28
C HIS A 87 -6.66 28.32 -12.08
N GLU A 88 -7.04 27.90 -10.86
CA GLU A 88 -6.74 28.65 -9.62
C GLU A 88 -5.24 28.72 -9.35
N ALA A 89 -4.51 27.62 -9.56
CA ALA A 89 -3.04 27.58 -9.44
C ALA A 89 -2.35 28.45 -10.51
N ALA A 90 -2.73 28.30 -11.79
CA ALA A 90 -2.19 29.12 -12.88
C ALA A 90 -2.51 30.62 -12.72
N LEU A 91 -3.65 30.95 -12.11
CA LEU A 91 -3.97 32.33 -11.72
C LEU A 91 -3.03 32.80 -10.60
N ALA A 92 -2.79 32.00 -9.56
CA ALA A 92 -1.87 32.35 -8.48
C ALA A 92 -0.43 32.62 -9.00
N ASP A 93 0.06 31.78 -9.91
CA ASP A 93 1.36 32.00 -10.59
C ASP A 93 1.38 33.30 -11.40
N SER A 94 0.28 33.60 -12.12
CA SER A 94 0.14 34.85 -12.87
C SER A 94 0.12 36.08 -11.97
N LEU A 95 -0.49 35.99 -10.79
CA LEU A 95 -0.50 37.05 -9.78
C LEU A 95 0.87 37.21 -9.12
N ALA A 96 1.60 36.13 -8.86
CA ALA A 96 2.98 36.19 -8.38
C ALA A 96 3.92 36.85 -9.41
N ALA A 97 3.73 36.57 -10.71
CA ALA A 97 4.46 37.27 -11.78
C ALA A 97 4.15 38.78 -11.82
N LEU A 98 2.90 39.18 -11.53
CA LEU A 98 2.54 40.59 -11.36
C LEU A 98 3.19 41.23 -10.14
N GLU A 99 3.30 40.52 -9.02
CA GLU A 99 3.99 41.01 -7.82
C GLU A 99 5.49 41.19 -8.07
N VAL A 100 6.16 40.19 -8.65
CA VAL A 100 7.59 40.21 -9.00
C VAL A 100 7.91 41.32 -10.01
N SER A 101 7.05 41.54 -11.00
CA SER A 101 7.19 42.63 -11.98
C SER A 101 6.71 44.00 -11.47
N GLN A 102 6.26 44.11 -10.21
CA GLN A 102 5.68 45.34 -9.63
C GLN A 102 4.55 45.94 -10.48
N GLY A 103 3.76 45.06 -11.12
CA GLY A 103 2.68 45.43 -12.03
C GLY A 103 3.14 46.14 -13.31
N GLN A 104 4.41 46.01 -13.72
CA GLN A 104 4.94 46.62 -14.94
C GLN A 104 4.92 45.69 -16.16
N ASP A 105 4.76 44.37 -15.97
CA ASP A 105 4.68 43.42 -17.09
C ASP A 105 3.24 43.30 -17.64
N PRO A 106 2.96 43.76 -18.87
CA PRO A 106 1.65 43.54 -19.49
C PRO A 106 1.36 42.05 -19.75
N ALA A 107 2.37 41.21 -20.00
CA ALA A 107 2.14 39.80 -20.32
C ALA A 107 1.54 39.04 -19.12
N ALA A 108 2.04 39.28 -17.91
CA ALA A 108 1.45 38.76 -16.68
C ALA A 108 -0.02 39.18 -16.48
N TYR A 109 -0.40 40.42 -16.84
CA TYR A 109 -1.80 40.86 -16.83
C TYR A 109 -2.67 40.11 -17.86
N PHE A 110 -2.17 39.84 -19.07
CA PHE A 110 -2.89 39.02 -20.05
C PHE A 110 -3.03 37.56 -19.61
N MET A 111 -2.05 36.99 -18.90
CA MET A 111 -2.14 35.65 -18.32
C MET A 111 -3.16 35.59 -17.18
N ALA A 112 -3.09 36.53 -16.22
CA ALA A 112 -4.09 36.64 -15.14
C ALA A 112 -5.51 36.82 -15.69
N GLY A 113 -5.71 37.72 -16.66
CA GLY A 113 -7.00 37.94 -17.32
C GLY A 113 -7.54 36.70 -18.03
N ARG A 114 -6.66 35.87 -18.61
CA ARG A 114 -7.04 34.60 -19.25
C ARG A 114 -7.52 33.59 -18.21
N GLU A 115 -6.84 33.43 -17.09
CA GLU A 115 -7.25 32.46 -16.05
C GLU A 115 -8.49 32.95 -15.28
N TYR A 116 -8.62 34.25 -14.98
CA TYR A 116 -9.86 34.84 -14.48
C TYR A 116 -11.05 34.54 -15.40
N LYS A 117 -10.88 34.65 -16.72
CA LYS A 117 -11.93 34.32 -17.69
C LYS A 117 -12.32 32.83 -17.67
N LYS A 118 -11.36 31.92 -17.51
CA LYS A 118 -11.64 30.47 -17.39
C LYS A 118 -12.36 30.13 -16.08
N LEU A 119 -12.03 30.84 -15.00
CA LEU A 119 -12.72 30.78 -13.70
C LEU A 119 -14.05 31.54 -13.66
N LEU A 120 -14.54 32.04 -14.82
CA LEU A 120 -15.77 32.83 -14.98
C LEU A 120 -15.81 34.15 -14.19
N ARG A 121 -14.66 34.63 -13.70
CA ARG A 121 -14.47 35.92 -13.01
C ARG A 121 -14.33 37.06 -14.03
N MET A 122 -15.40 37.31 -14.77
CA MET A 122 -15.36 38.17 -15.97
C MET A 122 -14.96 39.63 -15.69
N ASN A 123 -15.35 40.20 -14.54
CA ASN A 123 -14.99 41.57 -14.18
C ASN A 123 -13.47 41.71 -13.95
N ASP A 124 -12.90 40.79 -13.18
CA ASP A 124 -11.45 40.75 -12.89
C ASP A 124 -10.65 40.47 -14.16
N ALA A 125 -11.19 39.66 -15.07
CA ALA A 125 -10.62 39.40 -16.39
C ALA A 125 -10.55 40.68 -17.24
N VAL A 126 -11.65 41.42 -17.35
CA VAL A 126 -11.70 42.69 -18.08
C VAL A 126 -10.74 43.71 -17.48
N GLN A 127 -10.75 43.91 -16.15
CA GLN A 127 -9.83 44.83 -15.48
C GLN A 127 -8.35 44.46 -15.72
N SER A 128 -8.01 43.17 -15.70
CA SER A 128 -6.67 42.69 -16.00
C SER A 128 -6.27 42.99 -17.44
N PHE A 129 -7.15 42.74 -18.41
CA PHE A 129 -6.90 43.04 -19.82
C PHE A 129 -6.77 44.54 -20.11
N ASP A 130 -7.65 45.37 -19.54
CA ASP A 130 -7.60 46.84 -19.68
C ASP A 130 -6.28 47.40 -19.12
N THR A 131 -5.82 46.86 -17.98
CA THR A 131 -4.55 47.25 -17.35
C THR A 131 -3.35 46.82 -18.21
N GLY A 132 -3.35 45.59 -18.72
CA GLY A 132 -2.32 45.10 -19.64
C GLY A 132 -2.27 45.90 -20.96
N GLU A 133 -3.42 46.30 -21.50
CA GLU A 133 -3.47 47.15 -22.70
C GLU A 133 -2.99 48.58 -22.41
N ALA A 134 -3.35 49.16 -21.26
CA ALA A 134 -2.86 50.48 -20.85
C ALA A 134 -1.32 50.53 -20.72
N LEU A 135 -0.71 49.45 -20.19
CA LEU A 135 0.74 49.30 -20.13
C LEU A 135 1.38 49.15 -21.51
N LEU A 136 0.80 48.36 -22.42
CA LEU A 136 1.30 48.28 -23.82
C LEU A 136 1.19 49.64 -24.55
N ARG A 137 0.13 50.40 -24.30
CA ARG A 137 -0.04 51.76 -24.84
C ARG A 137 1.00 52.73 -24.28
N SER A 138 1.32 52.68 -22.98
CA SER A 138 2.36 53.55 -22.39
C SER A 138 3.76 53.18 -22.89
N ILE A 139 4.09 51.88 -22.98
CA ILE A 139 5.37 51.38 -23.53
C ILE A 139 5.55 51.82 -24.99
N SER A 140 4.51 51.66 -25.83
CA SER A 140 4.58 52.08 -27.24
C SER A 140 4.66 53.60 -27.42
N GLN A 141 3.99 54.40 -26.57
CA GLN A 141 4.15 55.85 -26.54
C GLN A 141 5.56 56.28 -26.11
N ALA A 142 6.14 55.64 -25.09
CA ALA A 142 7.51 55.90 -24.64
C ALA A 142 8.53 55.54 -25.73
N ALA A 143 8.35 54.39 -26.41
CA ALA A 143 9.19 53.98 -27.54
C ALA A 143 9.07 54.95 -28.73
N ALA A 144 7.85 55.43 -29.04
CA ALA A 144 7.63 56.42 -30.10
C ALA A 144 8.25 57.78 -29.76
N ALA A 145 8.16 58.24 -28.51
CA ALA A 145 8.82 59.46 -28.03
C ALA A 145 10.35 59.35 -28.09
N HIS A 146 10.91 58.19 -27.72
CA HIS A 146 12.34 57.91 -27.83
C HIS A 146 12.81 57.88 -29.28
N ALA A 147 12.04 57.26 -30.18
CA ALA A 147 12.31 57.26 -31.62
C ALA A 147 12.24 58.68 -32.23
N ALA A 148 11.25 59.50 -31.82
CA ALA A 148 11.14 60.88 -32.24
C ALA A 148 12.34 61.74 -31.77
N GLY A 149 12.81 61.52 -30.53
CA GLY A 149 14.04 62.14 -30.02
C GLY A 149 15.28 61.75 -30.81
N LEU A 150 15.41 60.47 -31.18
CA LEU A 150 16.48 59.98 -32.05
C LEU A 150 16.44 60.60 -33.45
N THR A 151 15.25 60.83 -34.04
CA THR A 151 15.16 61.48 -35.37
C THR A 151 15.59 62.95 -35.41
N GLN A 152 15.80 63.62 -34.28
CA GLN A 152 16.49 64.92 -34.24
C GLN A 152 18.03 64.81 -34.29
N SER A 153 18.60 63.61 -34.25
CA SER A 153 20.04 63.37 -34.37
C SER A 153 20.35 62.23 -35.37
N GLY A 154 20.43 62.59 -36.65
CA GLY A 154 20.94 61.71 -37.71
C GLY A 154 19.87 61.20 -38.67
N SER A 155 19.86 61.80 -39.86
CA SER A 155 19.12 61.30 -41.02
C SER A 155 19.62 59.91 -41.45
N SER A 156 18.74 58.91 -41.43
CA SER A 156 18.84 57.76 -42.34
C SER A 156 17.46 57.16 -42.60
N THR A 157 17.03 57.19 -43.86
CA THR A 157 15.75 56.66 -44.32
C THR A 157 15.83 55.14 -44.52
N TYR A 158 14.98 54.39 -43.84
CA TYR A 158 14.74 52.98 -44.16
C TYR A 158 13.24 52.70 -44.32
N THR A 159 12.81 52.49 -45.56
CA THR A 159 11.42 52.16 -45.93
C THR A 159 11.25 50.65 -45.97
N GLY A 160 10.53 50.08 -44.99
CA GLY A 160 10.22 48.65 -44.90
C GLY A 160 8.71 48.37 -44.86
N SER A 161 8.29 47.27 -45.49
CA SER A 161 6.87 46.89 -45.72
C SER A 161 6.07 46.58 -44.44
N PHE A 162 4.75 46.73 -44.52
CA PHE A 162 3.79 46.54 -43.42
C PHE A 162 3.57 45.06 -43.01
N ASP A 163 4.11 44.09 -43.77
CA ASP A 163 4.08 42.65 -43.42
C ASP A 163 5.03 42.29 -42.25
N SER A 164 5.80 43.24 -41.75
CA SER A 164 6.88 43.00 -40.78
C SER A 164 6.43 42.87 -39.31
N TYR A 165 5.14 42.90 -38.97
CA TYR A 165 4.72 42.79 -37.55
C TYR A 165 4.80 41.36 -36.99
N ALA A 166 4.36 40.36 -37.76
CA ALA A 166 4.52 38.94 -37.37
C ALA A 166 6.00 38.52 -37.40
N ALA A 167 6.76 39.07 -38.35
CA ALA A 167 8.21 38.88 -38.42
C ALA A 167 8.93 39.56 -37.23
N LEU A 168 8.54 40.77 -36.81
CA LEU A 168 9.17 41.43 -35.65
C LEU A 168 8.97 40.68 -34.34
N VAL A 169 7.83 40.02 -34.11
CA VAL A 169 7.64 39.23 -32.87
C VAL A 169 8.55 37.99 -32.87
N TYR A 170 8.73 37.33 -34.02
CA TYR A 170 9.64 36.18 -34.12
C TYR A 170 11.13 36.60 -34.15
N TYR A 171 11.48 37.70 -34.81
CA TYR A 171 12.86 38.20 -34.86
C TYR A 171 13.27 38.98 -33.61
N ASN A 172 12.39 39.69 -32.92
CA ASN A 172 12.75 40.31 -31.63
C ASN A 172 13.03 39.24 -30.58
N ASN A 173 12.29 38.13 -30.54
CA ASN A 173 12.62 37.02 -29.63
C ASN A 173 13.93 36.29 -30.01
N ALA A 174 14.46 36.48 -31.23
CA ALA A 174 15.75 35.93 -31.67
C ALA A 174 16.90 36.96 -31.67
N ALA A 175 16.61 38.27 -31.71
CA ALA A 175 17.57 39.37 -31.86
C ALA A 175 17.65 40.31 -30.63
N PHE A 176 16.65 40.30 -29.74
CA PHE A 176 16.76 40.73 -28.34
C PHE A 176 17.16 39.58 -27.40
N GLY A 177 17.68 38.48 -27.97
CA GLY A 177 18.80 37.81 -27.32
C GLY A 177 19.94 38.81 -27.23
N THR A 178 19.94 39.64 -26.17
CA THR A 178 21.09 40.46 -25.80
C THR A 178 22.29 39.53 -25.86
N THR A 179 23.31 39.90 -26.63
CA THR A 179 24.53 39.11 -26.71
C THR A 179 25.23 39.25 -25.37
N LYS A 180 24.75 38.48 -24.38
CA LYS A 180 25.20 38.51 -23.00
C LYS A 180 26.70 38.47 -23.05
N THR A 181 27.28 39.57 -22.59
CA THR A 181 28.72 39.73 -22.50
C THR A 181 29.28 38.51 -21.77
N PRO A 182 30.55 38.14 -22.00
CA PRO A 182 31.14 37.01 -21.27
C PRO A 182 30.93 37.14 -19.75
N ALA A 183 30.92 38.36 -19.21
CA ALA A 183 30.57 38.67 -17.83
C ALA A 183 29.11 38.35 -17.45
N GLU A 184 28.10 38.75 -18.25
CA GLU A 184 26.69 38.44 -17.97
C GLU A 184 26.39 36.94 -18.07
N ARG A 185 26.99 36.24 -19.04
CA ARG A 185 26.90 34.78 -19.14
C ARG A 185 27.55 34.09 -17.94
N GLN A 186 28.72 34.56 -17.52
CA GLN A 186 29.40 34.06 -16.33
C GLN A 186 28.62 34.35 -15.04
N GLN A 187 27.92 35.49 -14.96
CA GLN A 187 27.04 35.84 -13.84
C GLN A 187 25.75 35.00 -13.82
N GLU A 188 25.24 34.58 -14.97
CA GLU A 188 24.10 33.66 -15.10
C GLU A 188 24.50 32.20 -14.77
N GLU A 189 25.63 31.71 -15.29
CA GLU A 189 26.24 30.44 -14.87
C GLU A 189 26.60 30.43 -13.37
N GLU A 190 26.90 31.60 -12.80
CA GLU A 190 27.08 31.76 -11.35
C GLU A 190 25.75 31.73 -10.61
N ALA A 191 24.71 32.43 -11.09
CA ALA A 191 23.37 32.37 -10.54
C ALA A 191 22.83 30.94 -10.49
N ASP A 192 22.94 30.18 -11.58
CA ASP A 192 22.47 28.79 -11.67
C ASP A 192 23.26 27.85 -10.76
N TYR A 193 24.59 28.00 -10.69
CA TYR A 193 25.43 27.20 -9.80
C TYR A 193 25.02 27.32 -8.32
N TRP A 194 24.64 28.53 -7.89
CA TRP A 194 24.20 28.83 -6.53
C TRP A 194 22.72 28.49 -6.30
N SER A 195 21.85 28.72 -7.29
CA SER A 195 20.40 28.41 -7.20
C SER A 195 20.14 26.91 -7.09
N MET A 196 20.88 26.08 -7.85
CA MET A 196 20.85 24.61 -7.72
C MET A 196 21.23 24.10 -6.32
N ARG A 197 21.84 24.95 -5.49
CA ARG A 197 22.24 24.66 -4.10
C ARG A 197 21.42 25.40 -3.06
N GLY A 198 20.34 26.07 -3.48
CA GLY A 198 19.41 26.78 -2.60
C GLY A 198 19.91 28.13 -2.09
N PHE A 199 20.91 28.74 -2.74
CA PHE A 199 21.41 30.08 -2.39
C PHE A 199 21.03 31.12 -3.43
N THR A 200 20.62 32.30 -2.99
CA THR A 200 20.52 33.47 -3.87
C THR A 200 21.88 34.15 -4.01
N LEU A 201 22.18 34.74 -5.18
CA LEU A 201 23.44 35.50 -5.41
C LEU A 201 23.67 36.59 -4.36
N GLU A 202 22.60 37.19 -3.84
CA GLU A 202 22.68 38.24 -2.83
C GLU A 202 23.07 37.70 -1.45
N GLU A 203 22.70 36.47 -1.11
CA GLU A 203 23.21 35.79 0.09
C GLU A 203 24.66 35.36 -0.06
N VAL A 204 25.07 34.92 -1.25
CA VAL A 204 26.47 34.56 -1.55
C VAL A 204 27.39 35.78 -1.36
N ARG A 205 27.01 36.94 -1.92
CA ARG A 205 27.72 38.22 -1.71
C ARG A 205 27.73 38.62 -0.23
N ARG A 206 26.58 38.59 0.44
CA ARG A 206 26.42 39.01 1.84
C ARG A 206 27.19 38.14 2.82
N ARG A 207 27.31 36.84 2.54
CA ARG A 207 28.05 35.86 3.36
C ARG A 207 29.50 35.64 2.88
N GLN A 208 29.91 36.29 1.80
CA GLN A 208 31.23 36.17 1.17
C GLN A 208 31.67 34.72 0.90
N ILE A 209 30.74 33.84 0.53
CA ILE A 209 31.02 32.42 0.29
C ILE A 209 31.58 32.27 -1.12
N THR A 210 32.83 31.82 -1.26
CA THR A 210 33.37 31.51 -2.60
C THR A 210 32.98 30.11 -3.05
N ARG A 211 33.01 29.84 -4.37
CA ARG A 211 32.83 28.47 -4.90
C ARG A 211 33.83 27.47 -4.30
N GLN A 212 35.04 27.93 -3.96
CA GLN A 212 36.08 27.09 -3.36
C GLN A 212 35.79 26.80 -1.88
N ASP A 213 35.30 27.77 -1.12
CA ASP A 213 34.86 27.55 0.27
C ASP A 213 33.66 26.61 0.33
N LEU A 214 32.69 26.78 -0.58
CA LEU A 214 31.55 25.87 -0.65
C LEU A 214 31.99 24.47 -1.10
N ALA A 215 32.88 24.34 -2.08
CA ALA A 215 33.42 23.05 -2.48
C ALA A 215 34.19 22.37 -1.34
N LEU A 216 35.01 23.12 -0.59
CA LEU A 216 35.67 22.63 0.63
C LEU A 216 34.67 22.32 1.74
N GLN A 217 33.55 23.04 1.84
CA GLN A 217 32.49 22.75 2.81
C GLN A 217 31.66 21.53 2.39
N GLU A 218 31.40 21.32 1.10
CA GLU A 218 30.76 20.13 0.54
C GLU A 218 31.68 18.90 0.67
N GLU A 219 32.98 19.05 0.40
CA GLU A 219 34.00 18.03 0.62
C GLU A 219 34.16 17.72 2.10
N HIS A 220 34.31 18.73 2.97
CA HIS A 220 34.40 18.54 4.41
C HIS A 220 33.06 18.04 5.00
N ALA A 221 31.91 18.31 4.38
CA ALA A 221 30.63 17.70 4.73
C ALA A 221 30.51 16.26 4.19
N ALA A 222 31.12 15.92 3.05
CA ALA A 222 31.21 14.55 2.54
C ALA A 222 32.16 13.71 3.41
N VAL A 223 33.33 14.25 3.78
CA VAL A 223 34.28 13.68 4.73
C VAL A 223 33.67 13.61 6.13
N LYS A 224 32.87 14.59 6.56
CA LYS A 224 32.13 14.54 7.84
C LYS A 224 30.87 13.67 7.78
N ARG A 225 30.31 13.36 6.61
CA ARG A 225 29.33 12.27 6.42
C ARG A 225 30.02 10.90 6.46
N ALA A 226 31.22 10.77 5.90
CA ALA A 226 32.04 9.56 5.97
C ALA A 226 32.57 9.28 7.39
N ALA A 227 33.01 10.31 8.12
CA ALA A 227 33.50 10.21 9.49
C ALA A 227 32.37 10.24 10.54
N GLY A 228 31.27 10.93 10.24
CA GLY A 228 30.10 11.08 11.12
C GLY A 228 29.22 9.83 11.23
N GLN A 229 29.46 8.81 10.39
CA GLN A 229 28.97 7.45 10.66
C GLN A 229 29.71 6.76 11.83
N GLY A 230 30.65 7.44 12.49
CA GLY A 230 31.49 6.93 13.58
C GLY A 230 31.53 7.74 14.89
N ALA A 231 30.61 8.68 15.16
CA ALA A 231 30.35 9.23 16.52
C ALA A 231 29.14 10.20 16.53
N GLY A 232 28.18 10.12 17.46
CA GLY A 232 27.97 9.09 18.48
C GLY A 232 26.94 9.50 19.55
N ALA A 233 26.61 8.56 20.44
CA ALA A 233 26.10 8.78 21.80
C ALA A 233 26.50 7.54 22.62
N GLY A 234 27.25 7.62 23.73
CA GLY A 234 27.94 8.77 24.32
C GLY A 234 29.17 8.30 25.11
N ALA A 235 29.86 9.22 25.80
CA ALA A 235 31.11 8.91 26.49
C ALA A 235 30.92 8.13 27.81
N THR A 236 31.37 6.87 27.87
CA THR A 236 32.45 6.40 28.78
C THR A 236 32.82 4.92 28.51
N GLN A 237 34.13 4.63 28.46
CA GLN A 237 34.90 3.40 28.82
C GLN A 237 34.20 2.00 28.77
N THR A 238 34.77 0.89 28.26
CA THR A 238 36.14 0.55 27.78
C THR A 238 36.15 -0.78 26.99
N ALA A 239 37.17 -0.97 26.12
CA ALA A 239 37.77 -2.24 25.63
C ALA A 239 36.98 -3.29 24.80
N SER A 240 37.51 -3.58 23.60
CA SER A 240 37.39 -4.83 22.77
C SER A 240 35.99 -5.38 22.41
N GLY A 241 35.69 -5.84 21.20
CA GLY A 241 36.49 -6.07 20.00
C GLY A 241 35.89 -7.23 19.20
N GLY A 242 35.27 -6.97 18.04
CA GLY A 242 34.59 -7.99 17.24
C GLY A 242 33.75 -7.40 16.11
N SER A 243 33.97 -7.88 14.88
CA SER A 243 33.47 -7.29 13.64
C SER A 243 32.10 -7.81 13.19
N ALA A 244 31.27 -6.94 12.62
CA ALA A 244 30.06 -7.32 11.89
C ALA A 244 29.77 -6.35 10.73
N GLN A 245 29.43 -6.91 9.56
CA GLN A 245 29.10 -6.16 8.33
C GLN A 245 27.62 -5.74 8.30
N ALA A 246 27.35 -4.54 7.77
CA ALA A 246 26.05 -4.13 7.21
C ALA A 246 26.34 -3.51 5.82
N ALA A 247 25.90 -4.08 4.71
CA ALA A 247 24.52 -4.14 4.20
C ALA A 247 24.06 -2.79 3.62
N HIS A 248 24.22 -2.64 2.30
CA HIS A 248 23.73 -1.50 1.53
C HIS A 248 22.21 -1.53 1.34
N THR A 249 21.58 -0.35 1.35
CA THR A 249 20.27 -0.11 0.76
C THR A 249 20.46 0.85 -0.42
N PRO A 250 20.06 0.50 -1.66
CA PRO A 250 20.13 1.42 -2.79
C PRO A 250 18.94 2.39 -2.79
N LEU A 251 19.23 3.63 -3.16
CA LEU A 251 18.27 4.71 -3.31
C LEU A 251 17.41 4.50 -4.57
N ALA A 252 16.09 4.49 -4.43
CA ALA A 252 15.17 4.62 -5.57
C ALA A 252 14.90 6.10 -5.85
N THR A 253 14.88 6.50 -7.12
CA THR A 253 14.44 7.83 -7.54
C THR A 253 12.96 8.05 -7.19
N PRO A 254 12.56 9.21 -6.64
CA PRO A 254 11.15 9.50 -6.36
C PRO A 254 10.35 9.54 -7.67
N ASP A 255 9.22 8.86 -7.68
CA ASP A 255 8.19 9.04 -8.71
C ASP A 255 7.29 10.21 -8.24
N PRO A 256 7.19 11.33 -8.97
CA PRO A 256 6.41 12.50 -8.54
C PRO A 256 4.91 12.20 -8.34
N MET A 257 4.39 11.10 -8.91
CA MET A 257 3.02 10.64 -8.66
C MET A 257 2.82 10.01 -7.26
N ALA A 258 3.90 9.52 -6.63
CA ALA A 258 3.83 8.88 -5.32
C ALA A 258 3.79 9.90 -4.17
N GLU A 259 4.46 11.04 -4.30
CA GLU A 259 4.45 12.11 -3.28
C GLU A 259 3.07 12.73 -3.10
N GLU A 260 2.30 12.93 -4.18
CA GLU A 260 0.93 13.45 -4.06
C GLU A 260 0.02 12.46 -3.31
N SER A 261 0.16 11.15 -3.57
CA SER A 261 -0.55 10.12 -2.82
C SER A 261 -0.13 10.06 -1.35
N ALA A 262 1.15 10.31 -1.06
CA ALA A 262 1.66 10.39 0.32
C ALA A 262 1.11 11.62 1.06
N ASN A 263 0.96 12.77 0.39
CA ASN A 263 0.35 13.97 0.99
C ASN A 263 -1.13 13.77 1.34
N TYR A 264 -1.94 13.18 0.46
CA TYR A 264 -3.35 12.87 0.79
C TYR A 264 -3.48 11.74 1.84
N GLY A 265 -2.56 10.76 1.84
CA GLY A 265 -2.48 9.76 2.91
C GLY A 265 -2.14 10.38 4.26
N ALA A 266 -1.16 11.30 4.29
CA ALA A 266 -0.77 12.04 5.49
C ALA A 266 -1.91 12.91 6.04
N LEU A 267 -2.73 13.50 5.17
CA LEU A 267 -3.98 14.20 5.55
C LEU A 267 -4.97 13.27 6.24
N LEU A 268 -5.23 12.07 5.70
CA LEU A 268 -6.13 11.08 6.31
C LEU A 268 -5.61 10.49 7.63
N THR A 269 -4.28 10.43 7.83
CA THR A 269 -3.66 10.00 9.09
C THR A 269 -3.36 11.14 10.07
N SER A 270 -3.68 12.38 9.71
CA SER A 270 -3.40 13.53 10.56
C SER A 270 -4.31 13.51 11.80
N ASP A 271 -3.76 13.92 12.95
CA ASP A 271 -4.46 13.82 14.23
C ASP A 271 -5.78 14.62 14.19
N PRO A 272 -6.95 13.98 14.38
CA PRO A 272 -8.25 14.66 14.31
C PRO A 272 -8.46 15.65 15.47
N THR A 273 -7.58 15.65 16.48
CA THR A 273 -7.57 16.66 17.55
C THR A 273 -6.85 17.95 17.15
N ASN A 274 -6.18 18.02 15.99
CA ASN A 274 -5.52 19.24 15.54
C ASN A 274 -6.55 20.26 14.97
N PRO A 275 -6.79 21.40 15.64
CA PRO A 275 -7.84 22.35 15.24
C PRO A 275 -7.58 22.98 13.86
N SER A 276 -6.32 23.01 13.39
CA SER A 276 -5.99 23.53 12.06
C SER A 276 -6.49 22.64 10.91
N ASN A 277 -6.71 21.34 11.17
CA ASN A 277 -7.31 20.42 10.20
C ASN A 277 -8.84 20.54 10.19
N GLN A 278 -9.48 20.63 11.36
CA GLN A 278 -10.93 20.85 11.45
C GLN A 278 -11.38 22.13 10.74
N TYR A 279 -10.64 23.23 10.93
CA TYR A 279 -10.93 24.50 10.25
C TYR A 279 -10.74 24.41 8.72
N ARG A 280 -9.80 23.59 8.23
CA ARG A 280 -9.62 23.32 6.80
C ARG A 280 -10.73 22.45 6.23
N ASP A 281 -11.13 21.39 6.95
CA ASP A 281 -12.29 20.55 6.60
C ASP A 281 -13.56 21.41 6.49
N GLU A 282 -13.79 22.31 7.46
CA GLU A 282 -14.95 23.18 7.49
C GLU A 282 -14.96 24.19 6.33
N ILE A 283 -13.84 24.84 6.01
CA ILE A 283 -13.73 25.72 4.83
C ILE A 283 -13.99 24.95 3.53
N ILE A 284 -13.43 23.74 3.40
CA ILE A 284 -13.60 22.92 2.19
C ILE A 284 -15.06 22.44 2.07
N PHE A 285 -15.69 22.06 3.18
CA PHE A 285 -17.09 21.69 3.22
C PHE A 285 -18.02 22.87 2.89
N GLN A 286 -17.76 24.06 3.45
CA GLN A 286 -18.53 25.28 3.16
C GLN A 286 -18.42 25.70 1.68
N ASN A 287 -17.23 25.59 1.08
CA ASN A 287 -16.99 26.02 -0.30
C ASN A 287 -17.43 25.00 -1.37
N TYR A 288 -17.28 23.70 -1.11
CA TYR A 288 -17.49 22.65 -2.13
C TYR A 288 -18.59 21.63 -1.80
N GLY A 289 -19.11 21.62 -0.57
CA GLY A 289 -20.15 20.70 -0.11
C GLY A 289 -19.68 19.27 0.14
N PHE A 290 -18.37 19.07 0.34
CA PHE A 290 -17.74 17.77 0.62
C PHE A 290 -16.67 17.91 1.70
N SER A 291 -16.54 16.92 2.58
CA SER A 291 -15.42 16.82 3.53
C SER A 291 -14.11 16.44 2.83
N ILE A 292 -12.96 16.65 3.49
CA ILE A 292 -11.65 16.17 2.99
C ILE A 292 -11.69 14.63 2.83
N SER A 293 -12.38 13.92 3.73
CA SER A 293 -12.51 12.46 3.67
C SER A 293 -13.25 11.99 2.40
N GLU A 294 -14.33 12.67 2.03
CA GLU A 294 -15.07 12.39 0.79
C GLU A 294 -14.25 12.78 -0.44
N LEU A 295 -13.55 13.92 -0.43
CA LEU A 295 -12.69 14.31 -1.54
C LEU A 295 -11.52 13.33 -1.75
N ALA A 296 -10.93 12.80 -0.68
CA ALA A 296 -9.92 11.76 -0.76
C ALA A 296 -10.48 10.45 -1.34
N MET A 297 -11.68 10.04 -0.88
CA MET A 297 -12.41 8.91 -1.46
C MET A 297 -12.72 9.11 -2.95
N TRP A 298 -13.21 10.29 -3.35
CA TRP A 298 -13.50 10.61 -4.76
C TRP A 298 -12.23 10.68 -5.61
N SER A 299 -11.12 11.18 -5.07
CA SER A 299 -9.81 11.15 -5.72
C SER A 299 -9.32 9.71 -5.92
N GLN A 300 -9.45 8.85 -4.92
CA GLN A 300 -9.16 7.42 -5.04
C GLN A 300 -10.05 6.75 -6.10
N LEU A 301 -11.36 6.93 -6.04
CA LEU A 301 -12.31 6.36 -7.02
C LEU A 301 -12.03 6.86 -8.45
N SER A 302 -11.61 8.13 -8.60
CA SER A 302 -11.18 8.68 -9.88
C SER A 302 -9.91 7.96 -10.39
N LYS A 303 -8.88 7.82 -9.55
CA LYS A 303 -7.64 7.08 -9.87
C LYS A 303 -7.93 5.61 -10.21
N GLU A 304 -8.79 4.93 -9.46
CA GLU A 304 -9.25 3.57 -9.75
C GLU A 304 -9.99 3.50 -11.09
N SER A 305 -10.91 4.43 -11.36
CA SER A 305 -11.67 4.46 -12.61
C SER A 305 -10.78 4.68 -13.83
N LYS A 306 -9.78 5.57 -13.72
CA LYS A 306 -8.78 5.81 -14.77
C LYS A 306 -7.92 4.57 -15.02
N ALA A 307 -7.41 3.95 -13.95
CA ALA A 307 -6.66 2.69 -14.06
C ALA A 307 -7.48 1.58 -14.73
N LEU A 308 -8.79 1.49 -14.47
CA LEU A 308 -9.70 0.54 -15.12
C LEU A 308 -10.01 0.86 -16.59
N VAL A 309 -9.92 2.12 -17.00
CA VAL A 309 -9.99 2.53 -18.41
C VAL A 309 -8.68 2.19 -19.12
N ASP A 310 -7.54 2.54 -18.54
CA ASP A 310 -6.21 2.28 -19.10
C ASP A 310 -5.93 0.77 -19.22
N MET A 311 -6.40 -0.02 -18.23
CA MET A 311 -6.41 -1.49 -18.25
C MET A 311 -7.01 -2.09 -19.53
N ARG A 312 -8.01 -1.43 -20.14
CA ARG A 312 -8.64 -1.93 -21.38
C ARG A 312 -7.67 -1.97 -22.56
N VAL A 313 -6.61 -1.17 -22.51
CA VAL A 313 -5.59 -1.05 -23.57
C VAL A 313 -4.28 -1.72 -23.16
N SER A 314 -3.84 -1.52 -21.91
CA SER A 314 -2.57 -2.05 -21.41
C SER A 314 -2.64 -3.51 -20.94
N HIS A 315 -3.83 -3.98 -20.57
CA HIS A 315 -4.04 -5.22 -19.81
C HIS A 315 -3.27 -5.26 -18.47
N THR A 316 -2.98 -4.09 -17.89
CA THR A 316 -2.36 -3.92 -16.58
C THR A 316 -3.17 -2.98 -15.70
N VAL A 317 -3.08 -3.18 -14.38
CA VAL A 317 -3.60 -2.27 -13.35
C VAL A 317 -2.55 -2.07 -12.26
N ASN A 318 -2.60 -0.97 -11.51
CA ASN A 318 -1.89 -0.89 -10.24
C ASN A 318 -2.43 -1.98 -9.28
N SER A 319 -1.55 -2.67 -8.55
CA SER A 319 -1.94 -3.81 -7.71
C SER A 319 -2.93 -3.44 -6.60
N ALA A 320 -3.00 -2.18 -6.17
CA ALA A 320 -4.03 -1.69 -5.24
C ALA A 320 -5.46 -1.75 -5.83
N VAL A 321 -5.60 -1.61 -7.16
CA VAL A 321 -6.89 -1.62 -7.89
C VAL A 321 -7.28 -3.03 -8.35
N LEU A 322 -6.38 -4.01 -8.19
CA LEU A 322 -6.60 -5.39 -8.66
C LEU A 322 -7.91 -6.02 -8.15
N PRO A 323 -8.31 -5.92 -6.86
CA PRO A 323 -9.56 -6.53 -6.40
C PRO A 323 -10.81 -5.98 -7.12
N THR A 324 -10.84 -4.67 -7.35
CA THR A 324 -11.91 -3.98 -8.12
C THR A 324 -11.90 -4.46 -9.58
N ALA A 325 -10.72 -4.55 -10.19
CA ALA A 325 -10.56 -5.05 -11.56
C ALA A 325 -11.04 -6.50 -11.71
N LEU A 326 -10.62 -7.41 -10.83
CA LEU A 326 -11.03 -8.82 -10.84
C LEU A 326 -12.55 -8.98 -10.73
N THR A 327 -13.21 -8.18 -9.89
CA THR A 327 -14.67 -8.19 -9.72
C THR A 327 -15.40 -7.80 -11.03
N LEU A 328 -14.93 -6.77 -11.73
CA LEU A 328 -15.50 -6.34 -13.01
C LEU A 328 -15.21 -7.33 -14.15
N LEU A 329 -14.02 -7.94 -14.14
CA LEU A 329 -13.63 -8.96 -15.11
C LEU A 329 -14.42 -10.26 -14.91
N ASP A 330 -14.74 -10.64 -13.67
CA ASP A 330 -15.58 -11.80 -13.35
C ASP A 330 -16.99 -11.66 -13.94
N GLN A 331 -17.62 -10.50 -13.74
CA GLN A 331 -18.93 -10.20 -14.33
C GLN A 331 -18.92 -10.31 -15.86
N ARG A 332 -17.85 -9.86 -16.53
CA ARG A 332 -17.71 -10.00 -17.99
C ARG A 332 -17.50 -11.45 -18.42
N LEU A 333 -16.63 -12.18 -17.72
CA LEU A 333 -16.29 -13.55 -18.08
C LEU A 333 -17.38 -14.57 -17.72
N SER A 334 -18.37 -14.19 -16.89
CA SER A 334 -19.52 -15.03 -16.51
C SER A 334 -20.28 -15.67 -17.68
N SER A 335 -20.24 -15.05 -18.87
CA SER A 335 -20.85 -15.60 -20.09
C SER A 335 -20.00 -16.66 -20.81
N ALA A 336 -18.71 -16.78 -20.47
CA ALA A 336 -17.77 -17.72 -21.08
C ALA A 336 -17.64 -19.00 -20.22
N ARG A 337 -18.16 -20.12 -20.74
CA ARG A 337 -18.03 -21.42 -20.07
C ARG A 337 -16.54 -21.79 -19.89
N GLY A 338 -16.15 -22.09 -18.66
CA GLY A 338 -14.75 -22.42 -18.33
C GLY A 338 -13.82 -21.20 -18.38
N GLY A 339 -14.34 -20.00 -18.11
CA GLY A 339 -13.55 -18.79 -17.96
C GLY A 339 -12.52 -18.89 -16.84
N LEU A 340 -11.26 -18.54 -17.15
CA LEU A 340 -10.17 -18.38 -16.20
C LEU A 340 -9.63 -16.96 -16.30
N ILE A 341 -9.70 -16.21 -15.20
CA ILE A 341 -9.06 -14.90 -15.08
C ILE A 341 -7.64 -15.12 -14.59
N PHE A 342 -6.68 -14.65 -15.36
CA PHE A 342 -5.25 -14.82 -15.10
C PHE A 342 -4.69 -13.50 -14.59
N ALA A 343 -4.08 -13.49 -13.40
CA ALA A 343 -3.52 -12.29 -12.79
C ALA A 343 -2.08 -12.54 -12.34
N ILE A 344 -1.13 -11.71 -12.76
CA ILE A 344 0.28 -11.73 -12.33
C ILE A 344 0.58 -10.42 -11.61
N ASP A 345 0.66 -10.47 -10.29
CA ASP A 345 1.07 -9.34 -9.44
C ASP A 345 2.60 -9.24 -9.35
N ASN A 346 3.16 -8.11 -9.83
CA ASN A 346 4.58 -7.82 -9.78
C ASN A 346 4.92 -6.92 -8.58
N THR A 347 5.33 -7.54 -7.48
CA THR A 347 5.86 -6.84 -6.29
C THR A 347 7.39 -6.88 -6.25
N THR A 348 8.05 -7.02 -7.40
CA THR A 348 9.52 -6.92 -7.54
C THR A 348 9.93 -5.54 -8.06
N ASN A 349 11.21 -5.21 -7.91
CA ASN A 349 11.78 -3.98 -8.50
C ASN A 349 12.13 -4.10 -10.00
N ASN A 350 11.69 -5.16 -10.69
CA ASN A 350 12.02 -5.40 -12.11
C ASN A 350 10.74 -5.37 -12.96
N GLU A 351 10.79 -4.72 -14.12
CA GLU A 351 9.74 -4.84 -15.14
C GLU A 351 9.69 -6.28 -15.68
N PHE A 352 8.49 -6.86 -15.80
CA PHE A 352 8.32 -8.16 -16.44
C PHE A 352 8.01 -7.98 -17.92
N GLN A 353 8.88 -8.47 -18.80
CA GLN A 353 8.63 -8.43 -20.26
C GLN A 353 8.13 -9.79 -20.76
N LEU A 354 7.00 -9.82 -21.47
CA LEU A 354 6.46 -11.05 -22.05
C LEU A 354 7.46 -11.62 -23.07
N ILE A 355 7.88 -12.88 -22.86
CA ILE A 355 8.73 -13.62 -23.81
C ILE A 355 7.87 -14.31 -24.85
N GLY A 356 6.73 -14.86 -24.41
CA GLY A 356 5.77 -15.58 -25.24
C GLY A 356 4.75 -16.33 -24.38
N CYS A 357 3.69 -16.79 -25.02
CA CYS A 357 2.74 -17.73 -24.44
C CYS A 357 2.55 -18.92 -25.38
N SER A 358 2.29 -20.11 -24.84
CA SER A 358 1.93 -21.27 -25.67
C SER A 358 0.49 -21.08 -26.15
N PRO A 359 0.20 -21.09 -27.47
CA PRO A 359 -1.15 -21.16 -28.00
C PRO A 359 -1.67 -22.59 -27.79
N GLY A 360 -2.21 -22.86 -26.61
CA GLY A 360 -2.98 -24.09 -26.34
C GLY A 360 -4.40 -23.97 -26.89
N ASP A 361 -5.29 -24.87 -26.49
CA ASP A 361 -6.71 -24.87 -26.91
C ASP A 361 -7.53 -23.71 -26.30
N PHE A 362 -6.88 -22.66 -25.77
CA PHE A 362 -7.51 -21.47 -25.20
C PHE A 362 -7.51 -20.30 -26.18
N GLN A 363 -8.45 -19.39 -25.97
CA GLN A 363 -8.52 -18.09 -26.62
C GLN A 363 -8.61 -16.99 -25.57
N CYS A 364 -8.13 -15.80 -25.91
CA CYS A 364 -8.24 -14.64 -25.04
C CYS A 364 -9.57 -13.92 -25.26
N ALA A 365 -10.42 -13.87 -24.23
CA ALA A 365 -11.73 -13.24 -24.30
C ALA A 365 -11.61 -11.73 -24.49
N TYR A 366 -12.51 -11.11 -25.26
CA TYR A 366 -12.65 -9.65 -25.38
C TYR A 366 -11.36 -8.88 -25.74
N HIS A 367 -10.44 -9.53 -26.47
CA HIS A 367 -9.08 -9.03 -26.79
C HIS A 367 -8.17 -8.79 -25.57
N PHE A 368 -8.47 -9.42 -24.43
CA PHE A 368 -7.75 -9.23 -23.18
C PHE A 368 -6.57 -10.22 -23.08
N PHE A 369 -5.49 -9.90 -23.79
CA PHE A 369 -4.29 -10.73 -23.88
C PHE A 369 -3.34 -10.53 -22.70
N PHE A 370 -2.40 -11.47 -22.52
CA PHE A 370 -1.25 -11.27 -21.63
C PHE A 370 -0.53 -9.96 -21.97
N PRO A 371 -0.35 -9.03 -21.01
CA PRO A 371 0.31 -7.76 -21.27
C PRO A 371 1.78 -7.96 -21.63
N GLU A 372 2.29 -7.15 -22.56
CA GLU A 372 3.69 -7.22 -23.01
C GLU A 372 4.69 -6.83 -21.92
N ARG A 373 4.26 -5.99 -20.98
CA ARG A 373 5.06 -5.38 -19.92
C ARG A 373 4.22 -5.31 -18.65
N ILE A 374 4.77 -5.71 -17.51
CA ILE A 374 4.15 -5.51 -16.19
C ILE A 374 5.16 -4.74 -15.33
N LEU A 375 4.85 -3.49 -15.03
CA LEU A 375 5.70 -2.61 -14.23
C LEU A 375 5.73 -3.06 -12.75
N PRO A 376 6.77 -2.69 -11.98
CA PRO A 376 6.77 -2.80 -10.52
C PRO A 376 5.50 -2.20 -9.89
N GLY A 377 4.92 -2.86 -8.88
CA GLY A 377 3.69 -2.43 -8.22
C GLY A 377 2.42 -2.52 -9.08
N SER A 378 2.52 -3.18 -10.25
CA SER A 378 1.39 -3.41 -11.15
C SER A 378 1.09 -4.89 -11.31
N SER A 379 -0.17 -5.18 -11.60
CA SER A 379 -0.68 -6.51 -11.91
C SER A 379 -1.04 -6.60 -13.39
N GLY A 380 -0.49 -7.62 -14.07
CA GLY A 380 -0.87 -7.98 -15.43
C GLY A 380 -2.06 -8.93 -15.46
N LEU A 381 -2.99 -8.72 -16.39
CA LEU A 381 -4.28 -9.42 -16.45
C LEU A 381 -4.49 -10.06 -17.82
N ALA A 382 -5.05 -11.27 -17.88
CA ALA A 382 -5.54 -11.89 -19.12
C ALA A 382 -6.86 -12.64 -18.87
N LEU A 383 -7.75 -12.66 -19.86
CA LEU A 383 -9.01 -13.40 -19.80
C LEU A 383 -8.94 -14.62 -20.70
N LEU A 384 -8.98 -15.82 -20.15
CA LEU A 384 -8.83 -17.05 -20.91
C LEU A 384 -10.16 -17.81 -20.95
N HIS A 385 -10.51 -18.35 -22.10
CA HIS A 385 -11.63 -19.28 -22.26
C HIS A 385 -11.24 -20.41 -23.23
N SER A 386 -12.01 -21.48 -23.23
CA SER A 386 -11.78 -22.56 -24.20
C SER A 386 -12.16 -22.13 -25.62
N SER A 387 -11.36 -22.55 -26.60
CA SER A 387 -11.65 -22.37 -28.03
C SER A 387 -12.86 -23.20 -28.49
N SER A 388 -13.15 -24.30 -27.79
CA SER A 388 -14.30 -25.17 -28.02
C SER A 388 -15.18 -25.26 -26.78
N THR A 389 -16.50 -25.30 -26.96
CA THR A 389 -17.49 -25.38 -25.87
C THR A 389 -17.41 -26.67 -25.04
N TRP A 390 -16.63 -27.65 -25.49
CA TRP A 390 -16.46 -28.99 -24.90
C TRP A 390 -15.00 -29.47 -24.87
N SER A 391 -14.01 -28.58 -24.90
CA SER A 391 -12.61 -28.93 -24.56
C SER A 391 -12.18 -28.22 -23.28
N GLY A 392 -11.31 -28.89 -22.52
CA GLY A 392 -10.43 -28.18 -21.59
C GLY A 392 -9.33 -27.45 -22.36
N TYR A 393 -8.49 -26.73 -21.63
CA TYR A 393 -7.31 -26.09 -22.20
C TYR A 393 -6.20 -26.00 -21.16
N ALA A 394 -4.96 -26.14 -21.63
CA ALA A 394 -3.77 -25.92 -20.82
C ALA A 394 -2.80 -25.01 -21.57
N GLY A 395 -1.94 -24.33 -20.83
CA GLY A 395 -1.02 -23.36 -21.41
C GLY A 395 0.07 -22.90 -20.45
N VAL A 396 0.91 -22.02 -20.98
CA VAL A 396 1.98 -21.36 -20.24
C VAL A 396 2.17 -19.94 -20.76
N ALA A 397 2.31 -18.99 -19.84
CA ALA A 397 2.82 -17.66 -20.12
C ALA A 397 4.23 -17.55 -19.54
N CYS A 398 5.15 -16.92 -20.27
CA CYS A 398 6.55 -16.78 -19.85
C CYS A 398 6.97 -15.32 -19.88
N TYR A 399 7.48 -14.82 -18.77
CA TYR A 399 8.00 -13.45 -18.63
C TYR A 399 9.49 -13.45 -18.30
N GLU A 400 10.20 -12.47 -18.85
CA GLU A 400 11.57 -12.10 -18.50
C GLU A 400 11.53 -11.24 -17.24
N LEU A 401 12.25 -11.64 -16.20
CA LEU A 401 12.42 -10.91 -14.93
C LEU A 401 13.81 -10.26 -14.84
N GLY A 402 14.68 -10.56 -15.80
CA GLY A 402 16.05 -10.09 -15.90
C GLY A 402 16.85 -10.92 -16.91
N PRO A 403 18.10 -10.53 -17.24
CA PRO A 403 18.80 -10.98 -18.46
C PRO A 403 19.01 -12.49 -18.63
N ARG A 404 18.89 -13.26 -17.54
CA ARG A 404 18.99 -14.73 -17.52
C ARG A 404 17.97 -15.38 -16.58
N LEU A 405 16.86 -14.71 -16.26
CA LEU A 405 15.84 -15.22 -15.36
C LEU A 405 14.46 -15.08 -16.00
N CYS A 406 13.87 -16.22 -16.35
CA CYS A 406 12.52 -16.30 -16.91
C CYS A 406 11.57 -16.95 -15.89
N CYS A 407 10.37 -16.41 -15.71
CA CYS A 407 9.29 -17.02 -14.93
C CYS A 407 8.24 -17.61 -15.87
N PHE A 408 7.94 -18.89 -15.68
CA PHE A 408 6.89 -19.62 -16.37
C PHE A 408 5.70 -19.78 -15.44
N PHE A 409 4.53 -19.36 -15.92
CA PHE A 409 3.25 -19.46 -15.22
C PHE A 409 2.38 -20.47 -15.97
N TYR A 410 2.17 -21.64 -15.37
CA TYR A 410 1.44 -22.77 -15.96
C TYR A 410 -0.01 -22.78 -15.51
N PHE A 411 -0.91 -23.22 -16.39
CA PHE A 411 -2.32 -23.42 -16.09
C PHE A 411 -2.89 -24.59 -16.89
N ASP A 412 -3.79 -25.35 -16.27
CA ASP A 412 -4.58 -26.43 -16.85
C ASP A 412 -6.01 -26.29 -16.34
N ASN A 413 -6.95 -26.11 -17.27
CA ASN A 413 -8.39 -26.03 -17.03
C ASN A 413 -9.07 -27.17 -17.78
N PRO A 414 -9.08 -28.40 -17.22
CA PRO A 414 -9.66 -29.56 -17.87
C PRO A 414 -11.19 -29.44 -17.92
N MET A 415 -11.83 -29.99 -18.97
CA MET A 415 -13.29 -30.01 -19.09
C MET A 415 -13.97 -30.68 -17.88
N ILE A 416 -13.31 -31.71 -17.33
CA ILE A 416 -13.74 -32.45 -16.14
C ILE A 416 -12.54 -32.52 -15.21
N GLY A 417 -12.64 -31.89 -14.04
CA GLY A 417 -11.61 -31.91 -13.00
C GLY A 417 -11.44 -30.57 -12.29
N ALA A 418 -10.46 -30.53 -11.38
CA ALA A 418 -10.00 -29.29 -10.77
C ALA A 418 -9.01 -28.58 -11.71
N VAL A 419 -9.12 -27.24 -11.78
CA VAL A 419 -8.07 -26.42 -12.39
C VAL A 419 -6.77 -26.59 -11.61
N LYS A 420 -5.65 -26.61 -12.32
CA LYS A 420 -4.32 -26.67 -11.76
C LYS A 420 -3.50 -25.51 -12.30
N ILE A 421 -2.64 -24.97 -11.44
CA ILE A 421 -1.74 -23.86 -11.76
C ILE A 421 -0.39 -24.11 -11.11
N GLY A 422 0.66 -23.48 -11.61
CA GLY A 422 1.99 -23.59 -11.03
C GLY A 422 2.96 -22.54 -11.56
N THR A 423 4.07 -22.34 -10.84
CA THR A 423 5.14 -21.44 -11.23
C THR A 423 6.48 -22.16 -11.32
N ARG A 424 7.37 -21.67 -12.18
CA ARG A 424 8.76 -22.14 -12.25
C ARG A 424 9.68 -21.05 -12.76
N PHE A 425 10.82 -20.87 -12.10
CA PHE A 425 11.91 -20.09 -12.66
C PHE A 425 12.86 -20.95 -13.51
N CYS A 426 13.33 -20.41 -14.63
CA CYS A 426 14.41 -20.97 -15.41
C CYS A 426 15.54 -19.95 -15.57
N ALA A 427 16.77 -20.36 -15.25
CA ALA A 427 17.98 -19.56 -15.38
C ALA A 427 18.51 -19.56 -16.83
N LEU A 428 17.70 -19.09 -17.78
CA LEU A 428 17.99 -19.10 -19.22
C LEU A 428 17.93 -17.68 -19.81
N PRO A 429 18.75 -17.35 -20.83
CA PRO A 429 18.64 -16.08 -21.55
C PRO A 429 17.28 -15.97 -22.26
N ALA A 430 16.59 -14.85 -22.08
CA ALA A 430 15.26 -14.65 -22.66
C ALA A 430 15.24 -14.68 -24.19
N SER A 431 16.34 -14.33 -24.85
CA SER A 431 16.51 -14.46 -26.31
C SER A 431 16.35 -15.90 -26.80
N GLU A 432 16.95 -16.87 -26.11
CA GLU A 432 16.88 -18.30 -26.47
C GLU A 432 15.52 -18.90 -26.09
N VAL A 433 14.89 -18.45 -24.99
CA VAL A 433 13.52 -18.83 -24.66
C VAL A 433 12.52 -18.27 -25.69
N ARG A 434 12.68 -17.02 -26.14
CA ARG A 434 11.88 -16.40 -27.21
C ARG A 434 12.05 -17.15 -28.54
N ARG A 435 13.26 -17.60 -28.86
CA ARG A 435 13.55 -18.46 -30.03
C ARG A 435 12.89 -19.83 -29.90
N ALA A 436 12.92 -20.44 -28.72
CA ALA A 436 12.26 -21.71 -28.44
C ALA A 436 10.73 -21.62 -28.57
N PHE A 437 10.08 -20.54 -28.08
CA PHE A 437 8.65 -20.30 -28.31
C PHE A 437 8.31 -20.29 -29.80
N ARG A 438 9.04 -19.51 -30.61
CA ARG A 438 8.85 -19.47 -32.08
C ARG A 438 9.03 -20.84 -32.74
N ALA A 439 9.99 -21.64 -32.28
CA ALA A 439 10.30 -22.95 -32.85
C ALA A 439 9.28 -24.03 -32.46
N VAL A 440 8.74 -24.01 -31.24
CA VAL A 440 7.81 -25.02 -30.72
C VAL A 440 6.34 -24.68 -31.07
N HIS A 441 5.99 -23.39 -31.08
CA HIS A 441 4.60 -22.92 -31.19
C HIS A 441 4.31 -22.04 -32.41
N GLY A 442 5.31 -21.81 -33.27
CA GLY A 442 5.19 -21.01 -34.48
C GLY A 442 5.14 -19.49 -34.21
N ALA A 443 5.03 -18.70 -35.27
CA ALA A 443 5.04 -17.23 -35.17
C ALA A 443 3.78 -16.64 -34.52
N ALA A 444 2.69 -17.40 -34.44
CA ALA A 444 1.43 -16.97 -33.82
C ALA A 444 1.49 -16.88 -32.28
N SER A 445 2.53 -17.45 -31.66
CA SER A 445 2.73 -17.49 -30.19
C SER A 445 3.28 -16.18 -29.60
N LEU A 446 3.32 -15.10 -30.38
CA LEU A 446 3.95 -13.83 -30.01
C LEU A 446 3.01 -12.64 -30.22
N PRO A 447 3.09 -11.60 -29.36
CA PRO A 447 2.40 -10.33 -29.60
C PRO A 447 2.80 -9.72 -30.95
N LYS A 448 1.80 -9.27 -31.73
CA LYS A 448 2.00 -8.76 -33.09
C LYS A 448 2.97 -7.57 -33.17
N SER A 449 2.99 -6.76 -32.12
CA SER A 449 3.90 -5.64 -31.85
C SER A 449 5.38 -6.04 -31.81
N MET A 450 5.70 -7.24 -31.31
CA MET A 450 7.07 -7.65 -30.97
C MET A 450 7.92 -8.07 -32.18
N ASN A 451 7.38 -7.93 -33.40
CA ASN A 451 8.10 -8.24 -34.65
C ASN A 451 9.08 -7.14 -35.09
N TYR A 452 9.04 -5.93 -34.51
CA TYR A 452 9.75 -4.76 -35.06
C TYR A 452 11.19 -4.53 -34.59
N HIS A 453 11.69 -5.22 -33.55
CA HIS A 453 13.05 -5.01 -33.02
C HIS A 453 13.84 -6.32 -32.82
N GLN A 454 14.12 -7.02 -33.92
CA GLN A 454 15.34 -7.83 -34.02
C GLN A 454 16.44 -7.03 -34.70
N GLN A 455 17.01 -6.05 -33.98
CA GLN A 455 18.30 -5.52 -34.38
C GLN A 455 19.33 -6.65 -34.32
N SER A 456 20.06 -6.82 -35.42
CA SER A 456 21.12 -7.81 -35.59
C SER A 456 22.33 -7.46 -34.72
N GLY A 457 22.22 -7.73 -33.42
CA GLY A 457 23.32 -7.62 -32.48
C GLY A 457 24.39 -8.67 -32.79
N ARG A 458 25.43 -8.27 -33.54
CA ARG A 458 26.69 -9.02 -33.65
C ARG A 458 27.34 -9.09 -32.26
N GLY A 459 27.04 -10.13 -31.50
CA GLY A 459 27.48 -10.31 -30.11
C GLY A 459 28.20 -11.63 -29.88
N HIS A 460 29.49 -11.52 -29.58
CA HIS A 460 30.44 -12.48 -28.97
C HIS A 460 30.26 -14.00 -29.14
N ASP A 461 31.37 -14.64 -29.53
CA ASP A 461 31.56 -16.08 -29.61
C ASP A 461 31.42 -16.79 -28.25
N ILE A 462 30.18 -17.06 -27.84
CA ILE A 462 29.89 -18.05 -26.80
C ILE A 462 30.23 -19.43 -27.40
N ASN A 463 31.11 -20.18 -26.74
CA ASN A 463 31.50 -21.54 -27.12
C ASN A 463 30.31 -22.36 -27.65
N ALA A 464 30.40 -22.80 -28.91
CA ALA A 464 29.26 -23.32 -29.68
C ALA A 464 28.53 -24.49 -28.98
N THR A 465 29.27 -25.33 -28.25
CA THR A 465 28.75 -26.44 -27.45
C THR A 465 27.81 -26.00 -26.33
N ASN A 466 28.14 -24.92 -25.60
CA ASN A 466 27.28 -24.37 -24.56
C ASN A 466 26.02 -23.73 -25.16
N ALA A 467 26.15 -23.08 -26.32
CA ALA A 467 25.02 -22.45 -27.00
C ALA A 467 23.96 -23.47 -27.46
N GLU A 468 24.37 -24.68 -27.84
CA GLU A 468 23.46 -25.76 -28.20
C GLU A 468 22.73 -26.36 -26.98
N GLN A 469 23.45 -26.60 -25.88
CA GLN A 469 22.83 -27.04 -24.62
C GLN A 469 21.81 -26.02 -24.08
N ILE A 470 22.10 -24.72 -24.18
CA ILE A 470 21.16 -23.65 -23.78
C ILE A 470 19.92 -23.65 -24.70
N ARG A 471 20.08 -23.82 -26.01
CA ARG A 471 18.97 -23.94 -26.97
C ARG A 471 18.08 -25.15 -26.69
N GLU A 472 18.68 -26.30 -26.37
CA GLU A 472 17.94 -27.51 -26.03
C GLU A 472 17.20 -27.36 -24.68
N ALA A 473 17.85 -26.75 -23.68
CA ALA A 473 17.24 -26.44 -22.38
C ALA A 473 16.06 -25.47 -22.52
N ALA A 474 16.19 -24.42 -23.34
CA ALA A 474 15.09 -23.50 -23.67
C ALA A 474 13.93 -24.21 -24.37
N THR A 475 14.24 -25.07 -25.35
CA THR A 475 13.23 -25.89 -26.05
C THR A 475 12.49 -26.85 -25.10
N ARG A 476 13.19 -27.43 -24.12
CA ARG A 476 12.59 -28.24 -23.06
C ARG A 476 11.78 -27.43 -22.04
N ALA A 477 12.18 -26.19 -21.73
CA ALA A 477 11.50 -25.33 -20.77
C ALA A 477 10.18 -24.74 -21.31
N VAL A 478 10.11 -24.48 -22.62
CA VAL A 478 8.91 -23.98 -23.32
C VAL A 478 7.80 -25.03 -23.42
N ARG A 479 8.16 -26.32 -23.54
CA ARG A 479 7.17 -27.41 -23.53
C ARG A 479 6.47 -27.47 -22.18
N LEU A 480 5.15 -27.62 -22.21
CA LEU A 480 4.34 -27.79 -21.01
C LEU A 480 4.81 -29.05 -20.24
N PRO A 481 5.38 -28.91 -19.03
CA PRO A 481 5.86 -30.06 -18.27
C PRO A 481 4.68 -30.84 -17.69
N ALA A 482 4.89 -32.11 -17.33
CA ALA A 482 3.86 -32.93 -16.71
C ALA A 482 3.32 -32.23 -15.44
N ILE A 483 2.00 -32.25 -15.25
CA ILE A 483 1.33 -31.45 -14.21
C ILE A 483 1.79 -31.83 -12.79
N THR A 484 2.29 -33.05 -12.60
CA THR A 484 2.89 -33.52 -11.34
C THR A 484 4.20 -32.82 -10.98
N THR A 485 4.86 -32.12 -11.90
CA THR A 485 6.08 -31.34 -11.64
C THR A 485 5.81 -29.85 -11.45
N TRP A 486 4.54 -29.44 -11.41
CA TRP A 486 4.16 -28.04 -11.23
C TRP A 486 4.20 -27.70 -9.73
N THR A 487 4.95 -26.65 -9.38
CA THR A 487 5.10 -26.21 -7.99
C THR A 487 4.21 -25.01 -7.69
N ALA A 488 3.48 -25.05 -6.58
CA ALA A 488 2.65 -23.93 -6.14
C ALA A 488 3.46 -22.69 -5.71
N SER A 489 4.73 -22.89 -5.37
CA SER A 489 5.71 -21.81 -5.25
C SER A 489 7.10 -22.30 -5.63
N HIS A 490 7.88 -21.41 -6.26
CA HIS A 490 9.24 -21.64 -6.69
C HIS A 490 10.08 -20.41 -6.34
N THR A 491 11.34 -20.62 -5.92
CA THR A 491 12.28 -19.53 -5.59
C THR A 491 13.46 -19.54 -6.55
N ALA A 492 14.09 -18.39 -6.77
CA ALA A 492 15.32 -18.27 -7.54
C ALA A 492 16.13 -17.06 -7.08
N THR A 493 17.45 -17.14 -7.26
CA THR A 493 18.36 -16.02 -7.06
C THR A 493 18.54 -15.24 -8.36
N THR A 494 18.32 -13.94 -8.33
CA THR A 494 18.66 -13.02 -9.42
C THR A 494 20.17 -12.89 -9.59
N GLY A 495 20.62 -12.36 -10.72
CA GLY A 495 22.03 -11.97 -10.92
C GLY A 495 22.54 -10.89 -9.96
N ARG A 496 21.65 -10.20 -9.23
CA ARG A 496 21.98 -9.24 -8.16
C ARG A 496 22.12 -9.89 -6.78
N GLY A 497 21.90 -11.21 -6.65
CA GLY A 497 21.91 -11.94 -5.39
C GLY A 497 20.60 -11.85 -4.59
N CYS A 498 19.66 -10.99 -4.98
CA CYS A 498 18.32 -10.95 -4.39
C CYS A 498 17.56 -12.24 -4.72
N THR A 499 16.86 -12.81 -3.73
CA THR A 499 16.01 -13.98 -3.95
C THR A 499 14.61 -13.52 -4.34
N ILE A 500 14.07 -14.03 -5.44
CA ILE A 500 12.67 -13.82 -5.84
C ILE A 500 11.89 -15.09 -5.54
N GLN A 501 10.66 -14.94 -5.06
CA GLN A 501 9.68 -16.01 -4.94
C GLN A 501 8.56 -15.75 -5.95
N ALA A 502 8.22 -16.77 -6.73
CA ALA A 502 6.94 -16.83 -7.42
C ALA A 502 6.04 -17.80 -6.65
N GLY A 503 4.77 -17.46 -6.50
CA GLY A 503 3.76 -18.36 -5.97
C GLY A 503 2.44 -18.19 -6.69
N CYS A 504 1.58 -19.18 -6.60
CA CYS A 504 0.26 -19.17 -7.22
C CYS A 504 -0.83 -19.63 -6.25
N ASN A 505 -1.99 -19.00 -6.35
CA ASN A 505 -3.19 -19.37 -5.62
C ASN A 505 -4.37 -19.46 -6.60
N LEU A 506 -5.20 -20.49 -6.45
CA LEU A 506 -6.42 -20.65 -7.23
C LEU A 506 -7.58 -20.24 -6.33
N GLN A 507 -8.29 -19.17 -6.71
CA GLN A 507 -9.49 -18.72 -6.02
C GLN A 507 -10.71 -18.98 -6.92
N GLU A 508 -11.77 -19.53 -6.38
CA GLU A 508 -13.06 -19.64 -7.07
C GLU A 508 -13.91 -18.39 -6.75
N SER A 509 -14.67 -17.88 -7.72
CA SER A 509 -15.58 -16.77 -7.46
C SER A 509 -16.75 -17.23 -6.57
N PRO A 510 -17.15 -16.46 -5.55
CA PRO A 510 -18.35 -16.77 -4.78
C PRO A 510 -19.64 -16.51 -5.58
N SER A 511 -19.58 -15.71 -6.65
CA SER A 511 -20.74 -15.27 -7.44
C SER A 511 -20.88 -15.93 -8.81
N THR A 512 -19.83 -16.56 -9.34
CA THR A 512 -19.82 -17.17 -10.67
C THR A 512 -19.09 -18.52 -10.67
N SER A 513 -19.25 -19.31 -11.72
CA SER A 513 -18.41 -20.51 -11.94
C SER A 513 -17.00 -20.20 -12.44
N ASN A 514 -16.58 -18.93 -12.46
CA ASN A 514 -15.26 -18.54 -12.93
C ASN A 514 -14.20 -18.77 -11.85
N ARG A 515 -12.96 -18.94 -12.32
CA ARG A 515 -11.80 -19.15 -11.47
C ARG A 515 -10.77 -18.05 -11.70
N PHE A 516 -10.08 -17.67 -10.65
CA PHE A 516 -8.97 -16.73 -10.66
C PHE A 516 -7.66 -17.50 -10.45
N ALA A 517 -6.81 -17.54 -11.47
CA ALA A 517 -5.43 -17.98 -11.33
C ALA A 517 -4.58 -16.75 -10.93
N PHE A 518 -4.37 -16.58 -9.62
CA PHE A 518 -3.58 -15.49 -9.08
C PHE A 518 -2.12 -15.93 -8.89
N PHE A 519 -1.20 -15.22 -9.53
CA PHE A 519 0.23 -15.42 -9.43
C PHE A 519 0.84 -14.18 -8.76
N HIS A 520 1.57 -14.37 -7.67
CA HIS A 520 2.37 -13.31 -7.08
C HIS A 520 3.84 -13.59 -7.35
N VAL A 521 4.59 -12.54 -7.70
CA VAL A 521 6.04 -12.59 -7.77
C VAL A 521 6.60 -11.46 -6.94
N CYS A 522 7.32 -11.81 -5.87
CA CYS A 522 7.86 -10.87 -4.89
C CYS A 522 9.38 -11.02 -4.75
N GLU A 523 10.05 -9.90 -4.53
CA GLU A 523 11.47 -9.89 -4.17
C GLU A 523 11.60 -10.10 -2.67
N MET A 524 12.08 -11.28 -2.26
CA MET A 524 12.36 -11.57 -0.86
C MET A 524 13.61 -10.82 -0.43
N ALA A 525 13.41 -9.64 0.16
CA ALA A 525 14.44 -8.93 0.89
C ALA A 525 15.08 -9.88 1.92
N SER A 526 16.41 -9.95 1.95
CA SER A 526 17.15 -10.79 2.90
C SER A 526 17.21 -10.13 4.28
N VAL A 527 16.04 -9.91 4.89
CA VAL A 527 15.91 -9.24 6.19
C VAL A 527 16.55 -10.11 7.27
N ARG A 528 17.82 -9.83 7.56
CA ARG A 528 18.54 -10.38 8.71
C ARG A 528 18.05 -9.70 9.98
N LEU A 529 16.84 -10.05 10.42
CA LEU A 529 16.33 -9.63 11.72
C LEU A 529 17.36 -9.98 12.80
N ARG A 530 17.75 -8.98 13.59
CA ARG A 530 18.52 -9.16 14.82
C ARG A 530 17.69 -10.01 15.78
N PRO A 531 18.29 -10.76 16.73
CA PRO A 531 17.52 -11.56 17.68
C PRO A 531 16.41 -10.78 18.38
N VAL A 532 16.63 -9.50 18.73
CA VAL A 532 15.65 -8.63 19.38
C VAL A 532 14.46 -8.29 18.46
N GLU A 533 14.73 -7.88 17.22
CA GLU A 533 13.69 -7.56 16.20
C GLU A 533 12.88 -8.80 15.83
N LEU A 534 13.58 -9.94 15.74
CA LEU A 534 12.99 -11.24 15.46
C LEU A 534 12.04 -11.67 16.59
N LEU A 535 12.37 -11.43 17.86
CA LEU A 535 11.48 -11.77 18.97
C LEU A 535 10.15 -11.02 18.88
N SER A 536 10.19 -9.72 18.63
CA SER A 536 8.96 -8.94 18.40
C SER A 536 8.16 -9.46 17.19
N ALA A 537 8.81 -9.91 16.12
CA ALA A 537 8.13 -10.51 14.97
C ALA A 537 7.56 -11.92 15.25
N LEU A 538 8.22 -12.71 16.11
CA LEU A 538 7.76 -14.04 16.52
C LEU A 538 6.53 -13.96 17.44
N ASP A 539 6.45 -12.95 18.31
CA ASP A 539 5.23 -12.65 19.11
C ASP A 539 3.98 -12.50 18.23
N TYR A 540 4.08 -11.90 17.03
CA TYR A 540 2.97 -11.76 16.08
C TYR A 540 2.63 -13.05 15.32
N GLY A 541 3.56 -14.01 15.21
CA GLY A 541 3.35 -15.23 14.42
C GLY A 541 2.37 -16.22 15.06
N GLY A 542 2.24 -16.19 16.39
CA GLY A 542 1.45 -17.17 17.15
C GLY A 542 2.04 -18.60 17.11
N ALA A 543 1.59 -19.46 18.02
CA ALA A 543 2.21 -20.77 18.27
C ALA A 543 2.38 -21.65 17.02
N GLN A 544 1.41 -21.63 16.09
CA GLN A 544 1.43 -22.47 14.89
C GLN A 544 2.49 -22.07 13.86
N VAL A 545 2.71 -20.77 13.64
CA VAL A 545 3.76 -20.29 12.72
C VAL A 545 5.13 -20.56 13.33
N LEU A 546 5.27 -20.36 14.63
CA LEU A 546 6.50 -20.63 15.38
C LEU A 546 6.90 -22.11 15.35
N LYS A 547 5.93 -23.02 15.51
CA LYS A 547 6.12 -24.47 15.35
C LYS A 547 6.62 -24.84 13.94
N LYS A 548 6.11 -24.17 12.90
CA LYS A 548 6.59 -24.37 11.51
C LYS A 548 7.98 -23.79 11.29
N LEU A 549 8.30 -22.63 11.90
CA LEU A 549 9.63 -22.00 11.82
C LEU A 549 10.69 -22.79 12.60
N SER A 550 10.38 -23.31 13.79
CA SER A 550 11.29 -24.14 14.57
C SER A 550 11.55 -25.51 13.92
N ALA A 551 10.55 -26.08 13.25
CA ALA A 551 10.72 -27.32 12.48
C ALA A 551 11.59 -27.14 11.22
N THR A 552 11.54 -25.96 10.58
CA THR A 552 12.23 -25.70 9.30
C THR A 552 13.64 -25.12 9.44
N ASN A 553 13.99 -24.50 10.58
CA ASN A 553 15.30 -23.88 10.74
C ASN A 553 15.85 -23.97 12.18
N GLN A 554 17.05 -24.54 12.32
CA GLN A 554 17.72 -24.71 13.62
C GLN A 554 18.02 -23.37 14.34
N ARG A 555 18.23 -22.27 13.61
CA ARG A 555 18.40 -20.93 14.20
C ARG A 555 17.10 -20.44 14.84
N PHE A 556 15.95 -20.61 14.16
CA PHE A 556 14.65 -20.25 14.74
C PHE A 556 14.29 -21.18 15.90
N ARG A 557 14.57 -22.49 15.78
CA ARG A 557 14.40 -23.47 16.87
C ARG A 557 15.17 -23.08 18.14
N ASN A 558 16.46 -22.76 18.01
CA ASN A 558 17.28 -22.33 19.15
C ASN A 558 16.79 -21.02 19.79
N LEU A 559 16.18 -20.12 19.00
CA LEU A 559 15.68 -18.84 19.48
C LEU A 559 14.32 -18.98 20.16
N VAL A 560 13.40 -19.77 19.59
CA VAL A 560 12.10 -20.13 20.19
C VAL A 560 12.28 -20.95 21.46
N ASN A 561 13.20 -21.92 21.50
CA ASN A 561 13.47 -22.71 22.71
C ASN A 561 14.08 -21.90 23.86
N ARG A 562 14.68 -20.73 23.56
CA ARG A 562 15.17 -19.79 24.58
C ARG A 562 14.11 -18.82 25.07
N GLN A 563 12.92 -18.79 24.47
CA GLN A 563 11.81 -17.96 24.93
C GLN A 563 10.97 -18.66 26.01
N PRO A 564 10.49 -17.92 27.03
CA PRO A 564 9.65 -18.51 28.07
C PRO A 564 8.37 -19.10 27.45
N PRO A 565 7.91 -20.29 27.91
CA PRO A 565 6.79 -21.03 27.32
C PRO A 565 5.49 -20.24 27.12
N THR A 566 5.30 -19.17 27.90
CA THR A 566 4.10 -18.33 27.94
C THR A 566 4.12 -17.14 26.98
N LEU A 567 5.14 -16.98 26.14
CA LEU A 567 5.10 -15.95 25.07
C LEU A 567 4.19 -16.34 23.90
N PHE A 568 3.77 -17.60 23.82
CA PHE A 568 3.12 -18.16 22.64
C PHE A 568 1.72 -18.72 22.94
N TYR A 569 0.91 -17.93 23.64
CA TYR A 569 -0.51 -18.25 23.81
C TYR A 569 -1.23 -18.26 22.45
N ASP A 570 -1.72 -19.43 22.05
CA ASP A 570 -2.71 -19.53 20.98
C ASP A 570 -4.09 -19.12 21.53
N SER A 571 -4.96 -18.54 20.70
CA SER A 571 -6.33 -18.21 21.10
C SER A 571 -7.22 -19.47 21.25
N GLY A 572 -6.74 -20.61 20.73
CA GLY A 572 -7.34 -21.93 20.89
C GLY A 572 -7.11 -22.57 22.27
N SER A 573 -8.12 -23.30 22.77
CA SER A 573 -8.19 -23.89 24.12
C SER A 573 -7.25 -25.08 24.41
N ARG A 574 -6.19 -25.31 23.62
CA ARG A 574 -5.30 -26.47 23.79
C ARG A 574 -4.05 -26.14 24.61
N TRP A 575 -4.09 -26.53 25.88
CA TRP A 575 -3.01 -26.43 26.85
C TRP A 575 -1.97 -27.55 26.70
N SER A 576 -1.27 -27.59 25.59
CA SER A 576 -0.10 -28.45 25.40
C SER A 576 1.18 -27.69 25.79
N TYR A 577 1.82 -28.13 26.88
CA TYR A 577 3.21 -27.78 27.21
C TYR A 577 4.08 -27.96 25.96
N PRO A 578 4.94 -26.98 25.62
CA PRO A 578 4.83 -26.37 24.31
C PRO A 578 5.01 -27.33 23.14
N ASP A 579 3.96 -27.41 22.32
CA ASP A 579 3.81 -28.31 21.19
C ASP A 579 4.84 -28.09 20.06
N TYR A 580 5.69 -27.07 20.19
CA TYR A 580 6.83 -26.75 19.31
C TYR A 580 8.19 -27.30 19.81
N VAL A 581 8.26 -27.82 21.04
CA VAL A 581 9.49 -28.42 21.61
C VAL A 581 9.62 -29.85 21.12
N LEU A 582 10.59 -30.09 20.22
CA LEU A 582 10.87 -31.43 19.73
C LEU A 582 11.51 -32.30 20.84
N PRO A 583 11.40 -33.64 20.81
CA PRO A 583 11.83 -34.49 21.94
C PRO A 583 13.27 -34.27 22.42
N GLY A 584 14.21 -33.97 21.51
CA GLY A 584 15.61 -33.65 21.84
C GLY A 584 15.83 -32.25 22.43
N ASP A 585 14.88 -31.31 22.26
CA ASP A 585 14.99 -29.94 22.78
C ASP A 585 14.74 -29.88 24.29
N ARG A 586 14.12 -30.92 24.87
CA ARG A 586 13.91 -31.07 26.31
C ARG A 586 15.20 -31.09 27.13
N VAL A 587 16.35 -31.33 26.49
CA VAL A 587 17.70 -31.35 27.12
C VAL A 587 18.44 -30.01 26.94
N LEU A 588 17.92 -29.11 26.09
CA LEU A 588 18.55 -27.84 25.71
C LEU A 588 17.68 -26.62 26.05
N SER A 589 16.45 -26.84 26.52
CA SER A 589 15.52 -25.80 26.96
C SER A 589 15.95 -25.27 28.34
N PRO A 590 16.31 -23.98 28.48
CA PRO A 590 16.68 -23.39 29.77
C PRO A 590 15.49 -23.28 30.73
N TRP A 591 14.27 -23.52 30.24
CA TRP A 591 13.02 -23.54 31.01
C TRP A 591 12.68 -24.92 31.56
N THR A 592 13.42 -25.95 31.16
CA THR A 592 13.37 -27.26 31.79
C THR A 592 14.34 -27.24 32.96
N VAL A 593 13.80 -27.15 34.19
CA VAL A 593 14.62 -27.30 35.39
C VAL A 593 15.17 -28.73 35.38
N HIS A 594 16.47 -28.85 35.15
CA HIS A 594 17.20 -30.09 35.33
C HIS A 594 17.71 -30.10 36.76
N ASP A 595 17.40 -31.16 37.52
CA ASP A 595 17.68 -31.32 38.97
C ASP A 595 19.18 -31.44 39.33
N ARG A 596 20.07 -30.80 38.56
CA ARG A 596 21.53 -30.90 38.70
C ARG A 596 22.13 -29.81 39.57
N GLU A 597 21.52 -28.63 39.64
CA GLU A 597 21.95 -27.55 40.53
C GLU A 597 20.73 -26.81 41.12
N PRO A 598 20.69 -26.54 42.44
CA PRO A 598 19.58 -25.82 43.06
C PRO A 598 19.61 -24.34 42.69
N VAL A 599 18.62 -23.90 41.91
CA VAL A 599 18.49 -22.49 41.51
C VAL A 599 18.01 -21.65 42.70
N ARG A 600 18.85 -20.71 43.15
CA ARG A 600 18.52 -19.78 44.24
C ARG A 600 17.96 -18.47 43.70
N TRP A 601 16.75 -18.13 44.11
CA TRP A 601 16.13 -16.84 43.85
C TRP A 601 16.08 -16.01 45.13
N ARG A 602 16.26 -14.70 45.01
CA ARG A 602 16.07 -13.74 46.11
C ARG A 602 14.72 -13.07 45.95
N LEU A 603 13.89 -13.15 46.99
CA LEU A 603 12.63 -12.43 47.08
C LEU A 603 12.88 -11.08 47.76
N TYR A 604 12.59 -10.00 47.03
CA TYR A 604 12.60 -8.64 47.54
C TYR A 604 11.16 -8.16 47.72
N PHE A 605 10.89 -7.46 48.82
CA PHE A 605 9.71 -6.61 48.93
C PHE A 605 10.02 -5.28 48.23
N ASP A 606 9.18 -4.91 47.27
CA ASP A 606 9.39 -3.78 46.35
C ASP A 606 8.59 -2.55 46.84
N ALA A 607 7.28 -2.72 47.01
CA ALA A 607 6.39 -1.64 47.46
C ALA A 607 5.14 -2.17 48.18
N ARG A 608 4.44 -1.28 48.89
CA ARG A 608 3.07 -1.51 49.38
C ARG A 608 2.17 -0.33 49.00
N HIS A 609 1.04 -0.67 48.42
CA HIS A 609 -0.08 0.19 48.11
C HIS A 609 -1.23 -0.09 49.10
N LEU A 610 -2.31 0.71 49.02
CA LEU A 610 -3.49 0.60 49.89
C LEU A 610 -4.03 -0.84 49.97
N ASP A 611 -4.25 -1.48 48.81
CA ASP A 611 -4.84 -2.82 48.71
C ASP A 611 -3.86 -3.89 48.18
N ARG A 612 -2.58 -3.56 47.96
CA ARG A 612 -1.61 -4.51 47.35
C ARG A 612 -0.21 -4.42 47.92
N GLU A 613 0.46 -5.55 48.04
CA GLU A 613 1.89 -5.67 48.33
C GLU A 613 2.62 -6.22 47.09
N GLU A 614 3.73 -5.60 46.73
CA GLU A 614 4.52 -5.94 45.56
C GLU A 614 5.84 -6.56 45.97
N PHE A 615 6.14 -7.71 45.37
CA PHE A 615 7.37 -8.46 45.57
C PHE A 615 8.04 -8.76 44.24
N VAL A 616 9.35 -8.98 44.29
CA VAL A 616 10.22 -9.20 43.14
C VAL A 616 11.13 -10.40 43.38
N PHE A 617 11.13 -11.36 42.46
CA PHE A 617 12.14 -12.41 42.41
C PHE A 617 13.27 -12.02 41.46
N CYS A 618 14.50 -12.03 41.96
CA CYS A 618 15.73 -11.89 41.18
C CYS A 618 16.54 -13.19 41.26
N SER A 619 17.39 -13.44 40.26
CA SER A 619 18.44 -14.45 40.36
C SER A 619 19.44 -14.03 41.44
N GLU A 620 19.99 -14.98 42.19
CA GLU A 620 21.12 -14.70 43.10
C GLU A 620 22.33 -14.08 42.37
N GLN A 621 22.50 -14.36 41.08
CA GLN A 621 23.59 -13.83 40.25
C GLN A 621 23.31 -12.43 39.67
N SER A 622 22.04 -11.98 39.62
CA SER A 622 21.75 -10.59 39.27
C SER A 622 21.79 -9.72 40.53
N ASN A 623 22.62 -8.66 40.53
CA ASN A 623 22.71 -7.68 41.62
C ASN A 623 21.45 -6.77 41.66
N GLY A 624 20.26 -7.36 41.77
CA GLY A 624 18.95 -6.67 41.73
C GLY A 624 18.57 -6.03 40.38
N ALA A 625 19.52 -5.88 39.45
CA ALA A 625 19.38 -5.06 38.25
C ALA A 625 18.33 -5.52 37.22
N GLN A 626 17.88 -6.77 37.28
CA GLN A 626 16.79 -7.27 36.44
C GLN A 626 15.86 -8.20 37.24
N PRO A 627 14.59 -7.80 37.46
CA PRO A 627 13.57 -8.66 38.04
C PRO A 627 13.17 -9.75 37.03
N ILE A 628 13.06 -10.99 37.50
CA ILE A 628 12.59 -12.12 36.68
C ILE A 628 11.06 -12.20 36.75
N LEU A 629 10.54 -12.11 37.97
CA LEU A 629 9.13 -12.30 38.28
C LEU A 629 8.68 -11.23 39.28
N HIS A 630 7.63 -10.49 38.94
CA HIS A 630 6.91 -9.64 39.87
C HIS A 630 5.70 -10.38 40.44
N VAL A 631 5.39 -10.15 41.71
CA VAL A 631 4.20 -10.65 42.38
C VAL A 631 3.47 -9.49 43.02
N SER A 632 2.21 -9.29 42.63
CA SER A 632 1.32 -8.32 43.25
C SER A 632 0.29 -9.10 44.07
N ALA A 633 0.49 -9.17 45.38
CA ALA A 633 -0.43 -9.78 46.34
C ALA A 633 -1.48 -8.76 46.80
N GLU A 634 -2.70 -9.22 47.07
CA GLU A 634 -3.80 -8.37 47.52
C GLU A 634 -3.82 -8.31 49.06
N VAL A 635 -3.66 -7.13 49.67
CA VAL A 635 -3.51 -6.96 51.14
C VAL A 635 -4.67 -7.57 51.94
N GLN A 636 -5.86 -7.65 51.33
CA GLN A 636 -7.07 -8.17 51.98
C GLN A 636 -7.19 -9.70 51.90
N SER A 637 -6.55 -10.37 50.92
CA SER A 637 -6.47 -11.83 50.85
C SER A 637 -5.09 -12.29 51.31
N ARG A 638 -5.05 -13.33 52.14
CA ARG A 638 -3.76 -13.84 52.64
C ARG A 638 -2.94 -14.56 51.57
N VAL A 639 -3.51 -14.82 50.38
CA VAL A 639 -2.88 -15.66 49.35
C VAL A 639 -3.16 -15.24 47.90
N ALA A 640 -4.19 -14.44 47.63
CA ALA A 640 -4.47 -14.01 46.26
C ALA A 640 -3.37 -13.09 45.73
N CYS A 641 -2.75 -13.49 44.62
CA CYS A 641 -1.65 -12.74 44.03
C CYS A 641 -1.56 -12.95 42.51
N THR A 642 -1.08 -11.93 41.82
CA THR A 642 -0.84 -11.96 40.37
C THR A 642 0.65 -11.93 40.10
N PHE A 643 1.13 -12.91 39.34
CA PHE A 643 2.51 -13.03 38.88
C PHE A 643 2.63 -12.42 37.48
N SER A 644 3.68 -11.63 37.24
CA SER A 644 4.00 -11.04 35.93
C SER A 644 5.49 -11.22 35.63
N TYR A 645 5.86 -11.36 34.36
CA TYR A 645 7.27 -11.45 33.96
C TYR A 645 7.88 -10.06 33.74
N GLY A 646 9.18 -9.90 34.03
CA GLY A 646 9.98 -8.75 33.59
C GLY A 646 9.39 -7.37 33.95
N ASP A 647 8.96 -6.60 32.96
CA ASP A 647 8.51 -5.20 33.12
C ASP A 647 7.06 -5.04 33.63
N ARG A 648 6.49 -6.08 34.25
CA ARG A 648 5.12 -6.17 34.76
C ARG A 648 3.99 -6.13 33.71
N ARG A 649 4.27 -5.86 32.43
CA ARG A 649 3.23 -5.64 31.38
C ARG A 649 2.44 -6.89 31.00
N ARG A 650 3.00 -8.09 31.22
CA ARG A 650 2.38 -9.37 30.85
C ARG A 650 2.15 -10.22 32.11
N PRO A 651 0.91 -10.33 32.62
CA PRO A 651 0.59 -11.27 33.67
C PRO A 651 0.77 -12.71 33.18
N LEU A 652 1.32 -13.54 34.05
CA LEU A 652 1.70 -14.93 33.81
C LEU A 652 0.68 -15.91 34.42
N LEU A 653 0.36 -15.67 35.69
CA LEU A 653 -0.41 -16.54 36.57
C LEU A 653 -1.15 -15.67 37.58
N GLN A 654 -2.36 -16.04 37.94
CA GLN A 654 -3.08 -15.50 39.09
C GLN A 654 -3.37 -16.65 40.05
N VAL A 655 -2.87 -16.55 41.28
CA VAL A 655 -3.31 -17.39 42.38
C VAL A 655 -4.58 -16.77 42.94
N LYS A 656 -5.66 -17.55 42.99
CA LYS A 656 -6.85 -17.19 43.76
C LYS A 656 -7.04 -18.15 44.92
N GLU A 657 -7.35 -17.57 46.06
CA GLU A 657 -7.89 -18.29 47.20
C GLU A 657 -9.26 -18.87 46.82
N SER A 658 -9.66 -19.97 47.45
CA SER A 658 -10.96 -20.58 47.20
C SER A 658 -12.10 -19.71 47.74
N TRP A 659 -13.24 -19.71 47.05
CA TRP A 659 -14.47 -19.06 47.52
C TRP A 659 -15.05 -19.69 48.79
N VAL A 660 -14.57 -20.87 49.20
CA VAL A 660 -14.93 -21.49 50.47
C VAL A 660 -13.95 -20.98 51.54
N PRO A 661 -14.41 -20.19 52.54
CA PRO A 661 -13.54 -19.81 53.65
C PRO A 661 -13.01 -21.07 54.36
N PHE A 662 -11.74 -21.03 54.80
CA PHE A 662 -11.01 -22.17 55.39
C PHE A 662 -10.65 -23.32 54.43
N SER A 663 -10.74 -23.12 53.11
CA SER A 663 -10.23 -24.08 52.13
C SER A 663 -8.70 -24.09 52.06
N ASN A 664 -8.10 -25.25 52.36
CA ASN A 664 -6.68 -25.54 52.14
C ASN A 664 -6.23 -25.54 50.66
N THR A 665 -7.12 -25.29 49.70
CA THR A 665 -6.84 -25.34 48.26
C THR A 665 -6.67 -23.95 47.66
N LEU A 666 -5.54 -23.73 46.99
CA LEU A 666 -5.25 -22.56 46.15
C LEU A 666 -5.47 -22.93 44.67
N TYR A 667 -6.07 -22.02 43.92
CA TYR A 667 -6.29 -22.21 42.48
C TYR A 667 -5.29 -21.40 41.65
N LEU A 668 -4.53 -22.11 40.80
CA LEU A 668 -3.61 -21.52 39.85
C LEU A 668 -4.37 -21.23 38.55
N GLN A 669 -4.63 -19.95 38.28
CA GLN A 669 -5.40 -19.49 37.13
C GLN A 669 -4.54 -18.74 36.12
N THR A 670 -4.88 -18.82 34.84
CA THR A 670 -4.28 -17.94 33.84
C THR A 670 -4.86 -16.52 33.92
N PRO A 671 -4.26 -15.51 33.27
CA PRO A 671 -4.79 -14.14 33.23
C PRO A 671 -6.25 -14.06 32.73
N MET A 672 -6.71 -15.03 31.94
CA MET A 672 -8.11 -15.16 31.51
C MET A 672 -9.00 -15.85 32.56
N SER A 673 -8.59 -15.89 33.83
CA SER A 673 -9.27 -16.53 34.96
C SER A 673 -9.63 -18.01 34.78
N ARG A 674 -8.88 -18.75 33.95
CA ARG A 674 -9.05 -20.21 33.78
C ARG A 674 -8.10 -20.97 34.72
N THR A 675 -8.66 -21.68 35.69
CA THR A 675 -7.89 -22.60 36.57
C THR A 675 -7.26 -23.72 35.74
N PHE A 676 -5.93 -23.85 35.78
CA PHE A 676 -5.18 -24.93 35.13
C PHE A 676 -4.49 -25.87 36.12
N ALA A 677 -4.39 -25.49 37.39
CA ALA A 677 -3.92 -26.35 38.47
C ALA A 677 -4.50 -25.92 39.82
N SER A 678 -4.46 -26.81 40.81
CA SER A 678 -4.84 -26.53 42.19
C SER A 678 -3.83 -27.11 43.16
N LEU A 679 -3.39 -26.32 44.13
CA LEU A 679 -2.47 -26.74 45.18
C LEU A 679 -3.26 -26.94 46.48
N HIS A 680 -3.36 -28.17 46.97
CA HIS A 680 -4.05 -28.51 48.20
C HIS A 680 -3.05 -28.76 49.33
N ASN A 681 -3.16 -28.01 50.43
CA ASN A 681 -2.42 -28.27 51.66
C ASN A 681 -3.06 -29.43 52.44
N ASP A 682 -2.45 -30.61 52.40
CA ASP A 682 -2.83 -31.71 53.27
C ASP A 682 -2.18 -31.51 54.65
N THR A 683 -2.91 -30.83 55.54
CA THR A 683 -2.47 -30.55 56.91
C THR A 683 -2.30 -31.81 57.76
N THR A 684 -2.80 -32.98 57.33
CA THR A 684 -2.56 -34.24 58.04
C THR A 684 -1.19 -34.85 57.70
N GLN A 685 -0.67 -34.54 56.51
CA GLN A 685 0.64 -34.99 56.03
C GLN A 685 1.70 -33.87 56.04
N ASN A 686 1.30 -32.64 56.36
CA ASN A 686 2.11 -31.41 56.26
C ASN A 686 2.76 -31.26 54.86
N ALA A 687 2.00 -31.61 53.82
CA ALA A 687 2.48 -31.71 52.44
C ALA A 687 1.51 -31.02 51.46
N PHE A 688 2.03 -30.50 50.35
CA PHE A 688 1.22 -29.82 49.34
C PHE A 688 1.04 -30.71 48.09
N ARG A 689 -0.20 -31.07 47.80
CA ARG A 689 -0.54 -31.83 46.59
C ARG A 689 -0.88 -30.89 45.45
N LEU A 690 -0.11 -30.94 44.37
CA LEU A 690 -0.39 -30.21 43.14
C LEU A 690 -1.19 -31.10 42.18
N THR A 691 -2.43 -30.71 41.90
CA THR A 691 -3.27 -31.34 40.89
C THR A 691 -3.26 -30.50 39.63
N LEU A 692 -2.81 -31.06 38.50
CA LEU A 692 -2.87 -30.41 37.20
C LEU A 692 -4.22 -30.67 36.52
N GLY A 693 -4.84 -29.61 35.99
CA GLY A 693 -6.15 -29.62 35.37
C GLY A 693 -6.15 -30.22 33.96
N GLY A 694 -6.02 -31.53 33.86
CA GLY A 694 -6.11 -32.25 32.59
C GLY A 694 -7.52 -32.25 31.99
N GLN A 695 -7.89 -31.23 31.21
CA GLN A 695 -9.05 -31.28 30.31
C GLN A 695 -8.75 -32.16 29.08
N GLY A 696 -8.59 -33.46 29.32
CA GLY A 696 -8.81 -34.48 28.30
C GLY A 696 -10.30 -34.75 28.20
N VAL A 697 -10.90 -34.52 27.02
CA VAL A 697 -12.25 -35.02 26.73
C VAL A 697 -12.17 -36.54 26.71
N ALA A 698 -12.64 -37.17 27.78
CA ALA A 698 -12.76 -38.62 27.87
C ALA A 698 -13.95 -39.10 27.03
N SER A 699 -13.78 -39.11 25.71
CA SER A 699 -14.64 -39.91 24.83
C SER A 699 -14.36 -41.39 25.10
N THR A 700 -15.21 -42.00 25.93
CA THR A 700 -15.44 -43.44 26.08
C THR A 700 -14.23 -44.34 26.39
N GLY A 701 -14.18 -44.87 27.62
CA GLY A 701 -13.80 -46.28 27.81
C GLY A 701 -12.51 -46.61 28.57
N ALA A 702 -11.65 -45.66 28.91
CA ALA A 702 -10.43 -45.94 29.68
C ALA A 702 -10.22 -44.92 30.81
N SER A 703 -9.90 -45.42 32.01
CA SER A 703 -9.56 -44.61 33.18
C SER A 703 -8.18 -43.97 33.00
N SER A 704 -8.13 -42.80 32.36
CA SER A 704 -6.94 -41.97 32.30
C SER A 704 -6.54 -41.56 33.72
N ALA A 705 -5.41 -42.08 34.20
CA ALA A 705 -4.91 -41.76 35.53
C ALA A 705 -4.57 -40.27 35.63
N ARG A 706 -5.15 -39.58 36.61
CA ARG A 706 -4.68 -38.25 36.99
C ARG A 706 -3.23 -38.38 37.47
N GLN A 707 -2.31 -37.64 36.86
CA GLN A 707 -0.99 -37.42 37.45
C GLN A 707 -1.14 -36.46 38.63
N GLU A 708 -1.34 -37.04 39.82
CA GLU A 708 -1.11 -36.34 41.07
C GLU A 708 0.39 -36.33 41.35
N VAL A 709 0.97 -35.13 41.49
CA VAL A 709 2.36 -34.97 41.88
C VAL A 709 2.36 -34.46 43.31
N VAL A 710 2.80 -35.32 44.24
CA VAL A 710 2.98 -34.97 45.65
C VAL A 710 4.31 -34.27 45.79
N TYR A 711 4.28 -33.02 46.25
CA TYR A 711 5.46 -32.29 46.68
C TYR A 711 5.52 -32.37 48.22
N ILE A 712 6.63 -32.91 48.73
CA ILE A 712 6.94 -33.03 50.16
C ILE A 712 7.78 -31.82 50.57
#